data_AF-A0A5J5BM69-F1
#
_entry.id   AF-A0A5J5BM69-F1
#
_cell.length_a   1.000
_cell.length_b   1.000
_cell.length_c   1.000
_cell.angle_alpha   90.00
_cell.angle_beta   90.00
_cell.angle_gamma   90.00
#
_symmetry.space_group_name_H-M   'P 1'
#
loop_
_entity.id
_entity.type
_entity.pdbx_description
1 polymer ?
#
loop_
_entity_poly.entity_id
_entity_poly.type
_entity_poly.pdbx_seq_one_letter_code
_entity_poly.pdbx_strand_id
1 'polypeptide(L)'
;MNRMTLAEKICQMVQIDRSNITAEIMKEYATGSLLSGGGSVPLPHATPKDWADRINEFQNGSLSSRLGIPMLYGIDAVHGHNNAFNATIFPHNVCRDPRWGLCYESYSEDPKIVQEMTDIIYGLQGNLPTGYPEDVPYVNGGKINVVACAKHFVGDGGTTKGINENNTVIDWQGLLKIHMPAYLDSIRKGVSTTMVSYSTWNGNKMHAHYELVTRYLKDTLKFKALQKYPFFATPKITSPPHANYRYSVEASIHAGLDMVMVPYKYEEFISTLTSLVEEKIIPMSRVDDAVSRILKVKFTMGLFEHPIADLSQADKLGCQEHRDLAREAVRKSMGLLKNGKEVDSPMLPLPKETSRILVTGIHADNFGYQCGGWTIAWQGLRGNHLTSGTTILSAIVAAIDPSTKIVHRDNPELQFINSNKFSYAIVVVGELPYAETAGDNLKLTSPEPGPSMIENVCGNVKCVVVLISGRPLVIEPYLPYMDALVAAWLPGSEGHGVNLNKFVKAMISKVSAVPLVGLLFLCIWTGAMAESEYMKYKDPKQPINARIQDLMNRMTLAEKIGQMAQLDRVSTTPEIMKNYSIGSLLSGGGSVPCPRATAEDWVKMVNEFQNGSLSSRLGIPMIFGIDAVHGHNNVYKATIFPHNIGLGATRDPDLVKRIGAATALEVRATGIPYVFAPCIAVCRDPRWGRCYESYSEDHKIVQEMTEIINGLQGEIPANSRKGVPYVGGKDKVVACAKHFVGDGGTTRGINENNTVTDWHGLLSIHMPAYYNSIIKGVSTVMVSYSSWNGVKMHANHHLVTKFLKDTLKFRGFVISDWHGIDKITSPPKANYTYAVQVGIQAGIDMVMVPYNQTEFIDILTSLVEKNVIPMSRINDAVRRILRVKFSMGLFENPLADLSLVDQLGKQAHRDLAREAVRKSLVLLKNGEHADSPLLPLPKKTSRILVAGNHANNLGYQCGGWTITWQGLGGNNLTSGTTILSAISGAVDPSTEIVYSENPDAEFVKSTNASYAIVVVGEPPYTETAGDNLNLTIPEPGPSTISNVCGSVKCVVVIISGRPLVIEPYLSSIDALVAAWLPGSEGQGVADVLFGDYGFTGKLSRTWFKTVDQLPMNVGDEHYDPLFPFGFGLTTEPVVVVAR
;
A
#
# COMPACT_ATOMS: atom_id res chain seq x y z
N MET A 1 17.35 11.92 44.92
CA MET A 1 18.45 10.97 44.66
C MET A 1 19.24 10.62 45.92
N ASN A 2 19.98 11.54 46.56
CA ASN A 2 20.87 11.23 47.69
C ASN A 2 20.19 10.72 48.97
N ARG A 3 18.86 10.83 49.08
CA ARG A 3 18.06 10.36 50.21
C ARG A 3 17.42 8.98 49.98
N MET A 4 17.58 8.40 48.79
CA MET A 4 17.06 7.08 48.46
C MET A 4 18.15 6.03 48.67
N THR A 5 17.79 4.89 49.24
CA THR A 5 18.63 3.69 49.31
C THR A 5 18.85 3.09 47.91
N LEU A 6 19.80 2.16 47.79
CA LEU A 6 20.04 1.44 46.52
C LEU A 6 18.79 0.68 46.05
N ALA A 7 18.12 -0.03 46.96
CA ALA A 7 16.91 -0.77 46.63
C ALA A 7 15.77 0.16 46.15
N GLU A 8 15.53 1.28 46.85
CA GLU A 8 14.51 2.27 46.44
C GLU A 8 14.81 2.89 45.08
N LYS A 9 16.09 3.12 44.77
CA LYS A 9 16.54 3.55 43.43
C LYS A 9 16.24 2.48 42.39
N ILE A 10 16.63 1.23 42.61
CA ILE A 10 16.36 0.14 41.66
C ILE A 10 14.84 -0.07 41.47
N CYS A 11 14.02 0.11 42.51
CA CYS A 11 12.56 -0.01 42.38
C CYS A 11 11.93 1.04 41.45
N GLN A 12 12.54 2.23 41.30
CA GLN A 12 12.07 3.21 40.31
C GLN A 12 12.25 2.70 38.88
N MET A 13 13.20 1.79 38.66
CA MET A 13 13.51 1.17 37.37
C MET A 13 12.60 -0.03 37.04
N VAL A 14 11.61 -0.36 37.89
CA VAL A 14 10.74 -1.53 37.67
C VAL A 14 9.36 -1.08 37.18
N GLN A 15 8.85 -1.82 36.19
CA GLN A 15 7.49 -1.69 35.70
C GLN A 15 6.72 -3.00 35.94
N ILE A 16 5.56 -2.89 36.59
CA ILE A 16 4.76 -4.05 37.05
C ILE A 16 3.40 -4.03 36.33
N ASP A 17 2.94 -5.20 35.87
CA ASP A 17 1.60 -5.37 35.30
C ASP A 17 0.56 -5.55 36.42
N ARG A 18 -0.55 -4.81 36.33
CA ARG A 18 -1.66 -4.79 37.28
C ARG A 18 -2.25 -6.16 37.54
N SER A 19 -2.28 -7.03 36.53
CA SER A 19 -2.76 -8.41 36.67
C SER A 19 -2.05 -9.17 37.79
N ASN A 20 -0.83 -8.74 38.16
CA ASN A 20 0.04 -9.40 39.13
C ASN A 20 0.34 -8.56 40.39
N ILE A 21 -0.39 -7.46 40.63
CA ILE A 21 -0.13 -6.54 41.76
C ILE A 21 -0.92 -6.96 43.01
N THR A 22 -0.23 -7.27 44.11
CA THR A 22 -0.82 -7.49 45.45
C THR A 22 -0.64 -6.26 46.36
N ALA A 23 -1.40 -6.19 47.46
CA ALA A 23 -1.29 -5.09 48.44
C ALA A 23 0.09 -4.98 49.10
N GLU A 24 0.82 -6.10 49.17
CA GLU A 24 2.18 -6.18 49.70
C GLU A 24 3.21 -5.67 48.69
N ILE A 25 3.09 -6.10 47.43
CA ILE A 25 3.89 -5.59 46.30
C ILE A 25 3.71 -4.08 46.13
N MET A 26 2.47 -3.59 46.29
CA MET A 26 2.18 -2.15 46.30
C MET A 26 2.96 -1.41 47.38
N LYS A 27 2.94 -1.91 48.62
CA LYS A 27 3.60 -1.27 49.75
C LYS A 27 5.12 -1.33 49.68
N GLU A 28 5.67 -2.34 49.02
CA GLU A 28 7.10 -2.65 49.09
C GLU A 28 7.89 -2.25 47.83
N TYR A 29 7.30 -2.33 46.63
CA TYR A 29 8.06 -2.19 45.38
C TYR A 29 7.47 -1.21 44.36
N ALA A 30 6.21 -0.80 44.52
CA ALA A 30 5.52 0.09 43.56
C ALA A 30 5.99 1.55 43.70
N THR A 31 7.18 1.83 43.16
CA THR A 31 7.73 3.19 43.10
C THR A 31 7.94 3.72 41.68
N GLY A 32 8.08 2.81 40.71
CA GLY A 32 8.25 3.10 39.29
C GLY A 32 6.94 3.31 38.54
N SER A 33 6.61 2.41 37.60
CA SER A 33 5.42 2.48 36.75
C SER A 33 4.53 1.25 36.87
N LEU A 34 3.21 1.45 36.75
CA LEU A 34 2.20 0.40 36.69
C LEU A 34 1.53 0.40 35.32
N LEU A 35 1.34 -0.76 34.72
CA LEU A 35 0.48 -0.90 33.53
C LEU A 35 -0.69 -1.83 33.79
N SER A 36 -1.81 -1.63 33.11
CA SER A 36 -2.70 -2.76 32.78
C SER A 36 -2.26 -3.33 31.43
N GLY A 37 -1.55 -4.45 31.45
CA GLY A 37 -1.30 -5.22 30.25
C GLY A 37 -2.63 -5.67 29.66
N GLY A 38 -2.77 -5.60 28.33
CA GLY A 38 -3.98 -6.10 27.71
C GLY A 38 -4.23 -7.59 27.96
N GLY A 39 -3.30 -8.34 28.57
CA GLY A 39 -3.48 -9.70 29.07
C GLY A 39 -4.65 -9.95 30.04
N SER A 40 -5.15 -8.95 30.76
CA SER A 40 -6.19 -9.16 31.78
C SER A 40 -7.44 -8.36 31.53
N VAL A 41 -8.56 -9.07 31.44
CA VAL A 41 -9.93 -8.58 31.32
C VAL A 41 -10.22 -7.44 32.33
N PRO A 42 -10.61 -6.23 31.88
CA PRO A 42 -11.27 -5.22 32.70
C PRO A 42 -12.46 -5.84 33.41
N LEU A 43 -12.69 -5.40 34.65
CA LEU A 43 -13.86 -5.79 35.45
C LEU A 43 -15.16 -5.55 34.68
N PRO A 44 -16.04 -6.56 34.53
CA PRO A 44 -17.36 -6.39 33.96
C PRO A 44 -18.08 -5.19 34.55
N HIS A 45 -18.41 -4.21 33.71
CA HIS A 45 -19.21 -3.02 34.03
C HIS A 45 -18.53 -1.89 34.82
N ALA A 46 -17.20 -1.84 34.96
CA ALA A 46 -16.53 -0.70 35.60
C ALA A 46 -16.74 0.61 34.82
N THR A 47 -17.28 1.64 35.49
CA THR A 47 -17.47 2.97 34.90
C THR A 47 -16.13 3.72 34.79
N PRO A 48 -16.02 4.73 33.92
CA PRO A 48 -14.82 5.56 33.83
C PRO A 48 -14.37 6.16 35.18
N LYS A 49 -15.34 6.42 36.07
CA LYS A 49 -15.11 6.93 37.42
C LYS A 49 -14.50 5.88 38.34
N ASP A 50 -15.00 4.64 38.29
CA ASP A 50 -14.44 3.52 39.05
C ASP A 50 -12.97 3.24 38.68
N TRP A 51 -12.59 3.48 37.43
CA TRP A 51 -11.21 3.37 36.97
C TRP A 51 -10.29 4.44 37.57
N ALA A 52 -10.74 5.71 37.57
CA ALA A 52 -9.99 6.80 38.15
C ALA A 52 -9.88 6.68 39.69
N ASP A 53 -10.93 6.22 40.38
CA ASP A 53 -10.91 5.97 41.82
C ASP A 53 -9.87 4.89 42.22
N ARG A 54 -9.79 3.79 41.46
CA ARG A 54 -8.81 2.71 41.72
C ARG A 54 -7.37 3.12 41.49
N ILE A 55 -7.12 3.93 40.48
CA ILE A 55 -5.79 4.50 40.22
C ILE A 55 -5.35 5.38 41.40
N ASN A 56 -6.26 6.19 41.93
CA ASN A 56 -6.02 7.01 43.11
C ASN A 56 -5.76 6.15 44.35
N GLU A 57 -6.48 5.04 44.52
CA GLU A 57 -6.23 4.06 45.58
C GLU A 57 -4.81 3.46 45.50
N PHE A 58 -4.39 3.01 44.31
CA PHE A 58 -3.04 2.48 44.10
C PHE A 58 -1.96 3.52 44.39
N GLN A 59 -2.15 4.75 43.90
CA GLN A 59 -1.24 5.86 44.16
C GLN A 59 -1.06 6.09 45.67
N ASN A 60 -2.17 6.10 46.43
CA ASN A 60 -2.17 6.37 47.85
C ASN A 60 -1.58 5.22 48.71
N GLY A 61 -1.70 3.97 48.26
CA GLY A 61 -1.26 2.77 49.00
C GLY A 61 0.17 2.29 48.70
N SER A 62 0.87 2.91 47.76
CA SER A 62 2.17 2.44 47.23
C SER A 62 3.40 2.82 48.08
N LEU A 63 4.55 2.15 47.90
CA LEU A 63 5.85 2.63 48.42
C LEU A 63 6.15 4.06 47.94
N SER A 64 5.77 4.39 46.72
CA SER A 64 5.84 5.74 46.14
C SER A 64 5.18 6.79 47.03
N SER A 65 3.99 6.51 47.57
CA SER A 65 3.26 7.37 48.51
C SER A 65 4.08 7.73 49.75
N ARG A 66 4.76 6.74 50.36
CA ARG A 66 5.61 6.93 51.55
C ARG A 66 6.82 7.83 51.26
N LEU A 67 7.36 7.73 50.06
CA LEU A 67 8.51 8.50 49.61
C LEU A 67 8.11 9.88 49.05
N GLY A 68 6.80 10.16 48.95
CA GLY A 68 6.28 11.39 48.32
C GLY A 68 6.60 11.47 46.83
N ILE A 69 6.76 10.31 46.16
CA ILE A 69 7.06 10.21 44.74
C ILE A 69 5.82 9.67 44.02
N PRO A 70 5.27 10.35 43.00
CA PRO A 70 4.11 9.86 42.27
C PRO A 70 4.46 8.65 41.39
N MET A 71 3.52 7.74 41.15
CA MET A 71 3.68 6.65 40.18
C MET A 71 3.27 7.10 38.78
N LEU A 72 3.89 6.47 37.77
CA LEU A 72 3.44 6.56 36.38
C LEU A 72 2.51 5.38 36.10
N TYR A 73 1.26 5.61 35.73
CA TYR A 73 0.29 4.54 35.46
C TYR A 73 -0.27 4.64 34.04
N GLY A 74 -0.28 3.54 33.31
CA GLY A 74 -0.76 3.53 31.93
C GLY A 74 -1.50 2.26 31.51
N ILE A 75 -2.10 2.33 30.33
CA ILE A 75 -2.80 1.22 29.68
C ILE A 75 -2.36 1.15 28.22
N ASP A 76 -2.40 -0.05 27.65
CA ASP A 76 -2.27 -0.28 26.22
C ASP A 76 -3.58 0.15 25.54
N ALA A 77 -3.59 1.31 24.88
CA ALA A 77 -4.82 1.93 24.38
C ALA A 77 -4.83 1.97 22.85
N VAL A 78 -5.35 0.91 22.22
CA VAL A 78 -5.48 0.87 20.76
C VAL A 78 -6.77 1.57 20.28
N HIS A 79 -7.83 1.68 21.13
CA HIS A 79 -9.16 2.15 20.71
C HIS A 79 -9.87 3.14 21.66
N GLY A 80 -9.15 4.17 22.11
CA GLY A 80 -9.77 5.38 22.69
C GLY A 80 -10.14 5.30 24.18
N HIS A 81 -9.17 5.53 25.06
CA HIS A 81 -9.42 5.84 26.47
C HIS A 81 -8.50 7.00 26.87
N ASN A 82 -9.05 8.17 27.20
CA ASN A 82 -8.22 9.20 27.81
C ASN A 82 -9.00 10.12 28.76
N ASN A 83 -8.49 10.17 30.00
CA ASN A 83 -8.63 11.16 31.08
C ASN A 83 -8.45 10.55 32.49
N ALA A 84 -8.50 9.21 32.63
CA ALA A 84 -8.24 8.53 33.91
C ALA A 84 -6.79 8.03 34.07
N PHE A 85 -6.01 7.97 32.99
CA PHE A 85 -4.62 7.47 32.95
C PHE A 85 -3.64 8.62 32.68
N ASN A 86 -2.45 8.59 33.30
CA ASN A 86 -1.42 9.60 33.10
C ASN A 86 -0.29 9.12 32.16
N ALA A 87 -0.33 7.86 31.72
CA ALA A 87 0.47 7.39 30.61
C ALA A 87 -0.38 6.56 29.65
N THR A 88 -0.10 6.66 28.36
CA THR A 88 -0.79 5.85 27.35
C THR A 88 0.23 5.21 26.42
N ILE A 89 0.08 3.89 26.28
CA ILE A 89 0.92 3.08 25.41
C ILE A 89 0.16 2.90 24.12
N PHE A 90 0.82 3.28 23.04
CA PHE A 90 0.28 3.11 21.71
C PHE A 90 1.15 2.14 20.94
N PRO A 91 0.53 1.17 20.25
CA PRO A 91 1.27 0.33 19.35
C PRO A 91 1.76 1.20 18.21
N HIS A 92 3.08 1.34 18.12
CA HIS A 92 3.72 2.15 17.10
C HIS A 92 4.47 1.24 16.16
N ASN A 93 3.71 0.27 15.63
CA ASN A 93 4.21 -0.86 14.89
C ASN A 93 3.68 -0.84 13.48
N VAL A 94 4.53 -1.30 12.58
CA VAL A 94 4.21 -1.49 11.18
C VAL A 94 4.03 -2.99 10.98
N CYS A 95 2.81 -3.46 10.69
CA CYS A 95 2.55 -4.84 10.31
C CYS A 95 2.61 -4.98 8.80
N ARG A 96 3.49 -5.83 8.27
CA ARG A 96 3.60 -6.04 6.81
C ARG A 96 3.20 -7.43 6.32
N ASP A 97 2.76 -8.31 7.22
CA ASP A 97 2.21 -9.62 6.87
C ASP A 97 0.84 -9.79 7.56
N PRO A 98 -0.29 -9.75 6.84
CA PRO A 98 -1.62 -9.85 7.45
C PRO A 98 -1.92 -11.22 8.06
N ARG A 99 -1.08 -12.24 7.80
CA ARG A 99 -1.11 -13.54 8.50
C ARG A 99 -0.53 -13.44 9.91
N TRP A 100 0.20 -12.35 10.21
CA TRP A 100 0.70 -12.07 11.54
C TRP A 100 -0.46 -11.81 12.50
N GLY A 101 -0.43 -12.50 13.64
CA GLY A 101 -1.51 -12.44 14.63
C GLY A 101 -1.80 -11.03 15.15
N LEU A 102 -0.78 -10.17 15.29
CA LEU A 102 -0.86 -8.82 15.88
C LEU A 102 -1.08 -7.68 14.88
N CYS A 103 -1.42 -8.02 13.62
CA CYS A 103 -1.60 -7.01 12.58
C CYS A 103 -2.72 -5.99 12.89
N TYR A 104 -3.66 -6.37 13.76
CA TYR A 104 -4.70 -5.47 14.29
C TYR A 104 -4.16 -4.37 15.24
N GLU A 105 -2.94 -4.46 15.76
CA GLU A 105 -2.30 -3.39 16.55
C GLU A 105 -1.55 -2.38 15.66
N SER A 106 -1.49 -2.61 14.34
CA SER A 106 -0.86 -1.70 13.41
C SER A 106 -1.90 -0.77 12.79
N TYR A 107 -1.64 0.54 12.86
CA TYR A 107 -2.44 1.53 12.14
C TYR A 107 -2.35 1.35 10.62
N SER A 108 -1.19 0.89 10.15
CA SER A 108 -0.93 0.65 8.75
C SER A 108 0.36 -0.16 8.57
N GLU A 109 0.41 -0.91 7.46
CA GLU A 109 1.64 -1.52 6.95
C GLU A 109 2.66 -0.52 6.39
N ASP A 110 2.25 0.75 6.31
CA ASP A 110 3.00 1.93 5.89
C ASP A 110 3.63 2.65 7.11
N PRO A 111 4.96 2.60 7.27
CA PRO A 111 5.67 3.33 8.32
C PRO A 111 5.45 4.85 8.32
N LYS A 112 5.15 5.46 7.17
CA LYS A 112 4.79 6.87 7.10
C LYS A 112 3.39 7.14 7.57
N ILE A 113 2.40 6.33 7.19
CA ILE A 113 1.04 6.51 7.71
C ILE A 113 1.08 6.30 9.22
N VAL A 114 1.87 5.35 9.71
CA VAL A 114 2.14 5.19 11.14
C VAL A 114 2.88 6.41 11.73
N GLN A 115 3.84 7.02 11.03
CA GLN A 115 4.52 8.28 11.41
C GLN A 115 3.59 9.51 11.37
N GLU A 116 2.67 9.59 10.42
CA GLU A 116 1.69 10.67 10.24
C GLU A 116 0.56 10.52 11.27
N MET A 117 0.14 9.28 11.57
CA MET A 117 -0.78 8.96 12.68
C MET A 117 -0.14 9.16 14.07
N THR A 118 1.17 9.45 14.15
CA THR A 118 1.83 9.89 15.40
C THR A 118 1.26 11.23 15.89
N ASP A 119 0.53 11.97 15.04
CA ASP A 119 -0.19 13.17 15.44
C ASP A 119 -1.33 12.87 16.43
N ILE A 120 -1.84 11.62 16.48
CA ILE A 120 -2.72 11.15 17.54
C ILE A 120 -2.03 11.29 18.91
N ILE A 121 -0.75 10.92 19.00
CA ILE A 121 0.05 11.04 20.23
C ILE A 121 0.30 12.51 20.60
N TYR A 122 0.52 13.37 19.60
CA TYR A 122 0.67 14.83 19.74
C TYR A 122 -0.60 15.51 20.29
N GLY A 123 -1.77 15.03 19.85
CA GLY A 123 -3.07 15.46 20.37
C GLY A 123 -3.29 15.10 21.84
N LEU A 124 -2.64 14.05 22.34
CA LEU A 124 -2.78 13.57 23.72
C LEU A 124 -1.83 14.26 24.71
N GLN A 125 -0.60 14.56 24.31
CA GLN A 125 0.39 15.23 25.16
C GLN A 125 0.41 16.75 25.00
N GLY A 126 -0.30 17.30 24.02
CA GLY A 126 -0.30 18.72 23.66
C GLY A 126 0.95 19.17 22.90
N ASN A 127 0.85 20.33 22.24
CA ASN A 127 1.94 20.85 21.41
C ASN A 127 3.14 21.33 22.24
N LEU A 128 4.35 20.95 21.81
CA LEU A 128 5.64 21.48 22.29
C LEU A 128 5.75 23.02 22.07
N PRO A 129 6.14 23.82 23.08
CA PRO A 129 6.38 25.24 22.92
C PRO A 129 7.63 25.48 22.06
N THR A 130 7.56 26.49 21.21
CA THR A 130 8.72 26.97 20.45
C THR A 130 9.86 27.37 21.39
N GLY A 131 11.04 26.78 21.19
CA GLY A 131 12.24 27.02 22.00
C GLY A 131 12.40 26.08 23.21
N TYR A 132 11.51 25.10 23.38
CA TYR A 132 11.70 24.03 24.35
C TYR A 132 12.97 23.25 24.01
N PRO A 133 13.90 23.04 24.97
CA PRO A 133 15.16 22.35 24.68
C PRO A 133 14.92 20.92 24.21
N GLU A 134 15.53 20.53 23.09
CA GLU A 134 15.40 19.20 22.46
C GLU A 134 15.83 18.02 23.36
N ASP A 135 16.47 18.29 24.50
CA ASP A 135 17.05 17.31 25.43
C ASP A 135 16.24 17.09 26.73
N VAL A 136 15.03 17.65 26.81
CA VAL A 136 14.13 17.53 27.97
C VAL A 136 12.85 16.79 27.53
N PRO A 137 12.33 15.80 28.27
CA PRO A 137 11.05 15.19 27.94
C PRO A 137 9.93 16.22 28.09
N TYR A 138 9.10 16.42 27.07
CA TYR A 138 8.02 17.40 27.11
C TYR A 138 6.70 16.79 27.56
N VAL A 139 5.99 17.54 28.40
CA VAL A 139 4.61 17.28 28.77
C VAL A 139 3.91 18.62 28.80
N ASN A 140 2.75 18.74 28.14
CA ASN A 140 1.97 19.96 28.19
C ASN A 140 1.42 20.15 29.60
N GLY A 141 1.93 21.14 30.34
CA GLY A 141 1.45 21.53 31.68
C GLY A 141 0.05 22.13 31.72
N GLY A 142 -0.80 21.79 30.75
CA GLY A 142 -2.23 22.11 30.71
C GLY A 142 -3.07 21.10 31.49
N LYS A 143 -4.40 21.16 31.36
CA LYS A 143 -5.33 20.34 32.17
C LYS A 143 -5.29 18.82 31.91
N ILE A 144 -4.50 18.33 30.97
CA ILE A 144 -4.43 16.90 30.60
C ILE A 144 -2.95 16.50 30.56
N ASN A 145 -2.40 16.13 31.72
CA ASN A 145 -0.99 15.77 31.90
C ASN A 145 -0.77 14.27 31.62
N VAL A 146 -0.69 13.88 30.35
CA VAL A 146 -0.47 12.47 29.94
C VAL A 146 0.91 12.30 29.30
N VAL A 147 1.60 11.21 29.62
CA VAL A 147 2.83 10.75 28.97
C VAL A 147 2.53 9.70 27.93
N ALA A 148 3.01 9.90 26.71
CA ALA A 148 2.96 8.86 25.72
C ALA A 148 4.18 7.93 25.83
N CYS A 149 3.94 6.66 25.55
CA CYS A 149 4.98 5.64 25.40
C CYS A 149 4.83 4.97 24.03
N ALA A 150 5.91 4.91 23.29
CA ALA A 150 5.95 4.16 22.05
C ALA A 150 6.29 2.68 22.35
N LYS A 151 5.33 1.78 22.07
CA LYS A 151 5.38 0.33 22.38
C LYS A 151 6.24 -0.48 21.39
N HIS A 152 6.91 -1.52 21.87
CA HIS A 152 7.62 -2.57 21.09
C HIS A 152 8.70 -2.07 20.13
N PHE A 153 9.46 -1.07 20.59
CA PHE A 153 10.69 -0.60 19.99
C PHE A 153 11.57 -1.79 19.58
N VAL A 154 11.59 -2.01 18.26
CA VAL A 154 12.40 -2.99 17.56
C VAL A 154 12.04 -4.45 17.86
N GLY A 155 11.12 -5.01 17.06
CA GLY A 155 11.25 -6.41 16.61
C GLY A 155 10.00 -7.30 16.57
N ASP A 156 8.81 -6.73 16.44
CA ASP A 156 7.59 -7.54 16.33
C ASP A 156 6.99 -7.57 14.91
N GLY A 157 7.34 -6.63 14.02
CA GLY A 157 6.76 -6.52 12.68
C GLY A 157 7.54 -7.19 11.53
N GLY A 158 8.52 -8.04 11.85
CA GLY A 158 9.51 -8.51 10.87
C GLY A 158 10.04 -9.92 11.07
N THR A 159 9.25 -10.80 11.68
CA THR A 159 9.67 -12.19 11.93
C THR A 159 9.46 -13.06 10.68
N THR A 160 10.35 -14.01 10.44
CA THR A 160 10.43 -14.77 9.19
C THR A 160 9.24 -15.70 8.89
N LYS A 161 8.22 -15.79 9.77
CA LYS A 161 7.08 -16.73 9.64
C LYS A 161 5.73 -16.21 10.17
N GLY A 162 5.61 -14.91 10.46
CA GLY A 162 4.35 -14.36 11.01
C GLY A 162 4.02 -14.84 12.43
N ILE A 163 5.03 -15.22 13.24
CA ILE A 163 4.90 -15.61 14.66
C ILE A 163 5.71 -14.70 15.59
N ASN A 164 5.18 -14.44 16.78
CA ASN A 164 5.64 -13.38 17.68
C ASN A 164 7.05 -13.58 18.29
N GLU A 165 7.59 -14.79 18.33
CA GLU A 165 8.85 -15.08 19.04
C GLU A 165 10.07 -15.34 18.13
N ASN A 166 9.92 -15.16 16.83
CA ASN A 166 10.97 -15.43 15.87
C ASN A 166 11.93 -14.24 15.67
N ASN A 167 13.11 -14.55 15.13
CA ASN A 167 14.15 -13.57 14.87
C ASN A 167 13.68 -12.52 13.85
N THR A 168 13.82 -11.25 14.21
CA THR A 168 13.74 -10.12 13.28
C THR A 168 15.02 -10.14 12.46
N VAL A 169 14.91 -10.62 11.23
CA VAL A 169 16.02 -10.75 10.29
C VAL A 169 16.03 -9.52 9.38
N ILE A 170 16.37 -8.38 9.97
CA ILE A 170 16.73 -7.16 9.23
C ILE A 170 18.15 -6.81 9.64
N ASP A 171 18.91 -6.09 8.83
CA ASP A 171 20.21 -5.62 9.30
C ASP A 171 20.07 -4.30 10.09
N TRP A 172 21.19 -3.75 10.58
CA TRP A 172 21.18 -2.64 11.53
C TRP A 172 20.54 -1.40 10.92
N GLN A 173 20.87 -1.21 9.67
CA GLN A 173 20.44 -0.10 8.87
C GLN A 173 18.97 -0.28 8.52
N GLY A 174 18.54 -1.52 8.29
CA GLY A 174 17.16 -1.84 8.06
C GLY A 174 16.26 -1.56 9.24
N LEU A 175 16.82 -1.82 10.42
CA LEU A 175 16.21 -1.43 11.67
C LEU A 175 16.09 0.09 11.81
N LEU A 176 17.17 0.83 11.55
CA LEU A 176 17.23 2.29 11.64
C LEU A 176 16.28 3.03 10.69
N LYS A 177 15.70 2.33 9.72
CA LYS A 177 14.87 2.95 8.70
C LYS A 177 13.42 2.54 8.66
N ILE A 178 13.13 1.28 8.92
CA ILE A 178 11.74 0.81 8.81
C ILE A 178 11.05 1.00 10.15
N HIS A 179 11.70 0.57 11.22
CA HIS A 179 11.09 0.58 12.55
C HIS A 179 11.45 1.86 13.30
N MET A 180 12.71 2.28 13.29
CA MET A 180 13.19 3.42 14.09
C MET A 180 12.58 4.78 13.76
N PRO A 181 12.28 5.17 12.50
CA PRO A 181 11.84 6.54 12.23
C PRO A 181 10.52 6.92 12.91
N ALA A 182 9.57 6.00 13.04
CA ALA A 182 8.32 6.22 13.77
C ALA A 182 8.56 6.47 15.28
N TYR A 183 9.48 5.69 15.89
CA TYR A 183 9.92 5.90 17.27
C TYR A 183 10.72 7.20 17.45
N LEU A 184 11.58 7.55 16.49
CA LEU A 184 12.39 8.78 16.53
C LEU A 184 11.54 10.02 16.33
N ASP A 185 10.55 9.96 15.43
CA ASP A 185 9.55 11.01 15.24
C ASP A 185 8.78 11.24 16.54
N SER A 186 8.27 10.16 17.14
CA SER A 186 7.64 10.17 18.45
C SER A 186 8.53 10.86 19.50
N ILE A 187 9.80 10.44 19.65
CA ILE A 187 10.73 11.03 20.63
C ILE A 187 10.97 12.54 20.38
N ARG A 188 11.21 12.93 19.12
CA ARG A 188 11.37 14.35 18.73
C ARG A 188 10.12 15.18 18.98
N LYS A 189 8.97 14.53 18.84
CA LYS A 189 7.64 15.06 19.11
C LYS A 189 7.29 15.10 20.60
N GLY A 190 8.25 14.78 21.49
CA GLY A 190 8.09 14.92 22.93
C GLY A 190 7.58 13.68 23.64
N VAL A 191 7.45 12.53 22.95
CA VAL A 191 7.14 11.25 23.58
C VAL A 191 8.18 10.96 24.65
N SER A 192 7.68 10.80 25.86
CA SER A 192 8.53 10.90 27.05
C SER A 192 9.16 9.56 27.43
N THR A 193 8.68 8.43 26.86
CA THR A 193 9.19 7.08 27.12
C THR A 193 9.14 6.15 25.89
N THR A 194 9.96 5.11 25.87
CA THR A 194 10.02 4.12 24.76
C THR A 194 10.27 2.71 25.32
N MET A 195 9.56 1.70 24.82
CA MET A 195 9.59 0.32 25.32
C MET A 195 10.25 -0.64 24.33
N VAL A 196 11.37 -1.29 24.69
CA VAL A 196 12.13 -2.23 23.83
C VAL A 196 11.45 -3.61 23.75
N SER A 197 11.37 -4.21 22.54
CA SER A 197 10.72 -5.52 22.31
C SER A 197 11.52 -6.72 22.87
N TYR A 198 10.81 -7.80 23.18
CA TYR A 198 11.33 -9.06 23.71
C TYR A 198 11.91 -10.00 22.62
N SER A 199 11.77 -9.60 21.37
CA SER A 199 12.25 -10.30 20.18
C SER A 199 13.79 -10.39 20.10
N THR A 200 14.27 -11.14 19.12
CA THR A 200 15.69 -11.16 18.74
C THR A 200 15.86 -10.39 17.44
N TRP A 201 17.01 -9.73 17.28
CA TRP A 201 17.44 -9.20 15.99
C TRP A 201 18.81 -9.78 15.65
N ASN A 202 18.84 -10.44 14.49
CA ASN A 202 19.95 -11.28 14.04
C ASN A 202 20.43 -12.32 15.08
N GLY A 203 19.48 -12.92 15.80
CA GLY A 203 19.70 -13.99 16.77
C GLY A 203 20.11 -13.49 18.16
N ASN A 204 20.39 -12.19 18.31
CA ASN A 204 20.74 -11.55 19.56
C ASN A 204 19.52 -10.90 20.20
N LYS A 205 19.39 -10.96 21.52
CA LYS A 205 18.26 -10.39 22.26
C LYS A 205 18.37 -8.86 22.30
N MET A 206 17.30 -8.15 21.95
CA MET A 206 17.31 -6.69 21.82
C MET A 206 17.49 -5.95 23.13
N HIS A 207 16.91 -6.46 24.20
CA HIS A 207 17.07 -5.91 25.55
C HIS A 207 18.52 -5.97 26.07
N ALA A 208 19.42 -6.75 25.44
CA ALA A 208 20.82 -6.88 25.82
C ALA A 208 21.80 -6.20 24.84
N HIS A 209 21.30 -5.41 23.88
CA HIS A 209 22.11 -4.88 22.78
C HIS A 209 22.60 -3.43 23.03
N TYR A 210 23.76 -3.28 23.68
CA TYR A 210 24.35 -1.98 24.08
C TYR A 210 24.46 -0.94 22.97
N GLU A 211 24.93 -1.35 21.79
CA GLU A 211 25.12 -0.42 20.68
C GLU A 211 23.79 0.20 20.24
N LEU A 212 22.66 -0.48 20.44
CA LEU A 212 21.33 0.02 20.10
C LEU A 212 20.77 0.87 21.23
N VAL A 213 20.78 0.31 22.43
CA VAL A 213 20.10 0.88 23.59
C VAL A 213 20.88 2.05 24.21
N THR A 214 22.21 2.00 24.26
CA THR A 214 23.03 3.11 24.79
C THR A 214 23.69 3.89 23.66
N ARG A 215 24.50 3.26 22.81
CA ARG A 215 25.34 4.04 21.90
C ARG A 215 24.53 4.76 20.82
N TYR A 216 23.53 4.10 20.24
CA TYR A 216 22.70 4.73 19.23
C TYR A 216 21.61 5.58 19.85
N LEU A 217 20.76 5.00 20.71
CA LEU A 217 19.68 5.73 21.35
C LEU A 217 20.12 6.87 22.28
N LYS A 218 21.20 6.68 23.07
CA LYS A 218 21.62 7.68 24.07
C LYS A 218 22.79 8.55 23.59
N ASP A 219 23.89 7.95 23.13
CA ASP A 219 25.12 8.70 22.83
C ASP A 219 25.07 9.42 21.46
N THR A 220 24.54 8.75 20.43
CA THR A 220 24.51 9.28 19.05
C THR A 220 23.42 10.31 18.86
N LEU A 221 22.24 10.06 19.45
CA LEU A 221 21.13 11.03 19.44
C LEU A 221 21.30 12.15 20.49
N LYS A 222 22.46 12.18 21.19
CA LYS A 222 22.83 13.19 22.20
C LYS A 222 21.76 13.44 23.27
N PHE A 223 21.23 12.38 23.85
CA PHE A 223 20.91 12.45 25.27
C PHE A 223 22.23 12.62 26.03
N LYS A 224 22.70 13.85 26.29
CA LYS A 224 23.98 14.08 26.98
C LYS A 224 23.96 13.55 28.43
N ALA A 225 24.37 12.31 28.58
CA ALA A 225 25.37 11.83 29.54
C ALA A 225 25.88 10.54 28.89
N LEU A 226 27.08 10.49 28.30
CA LEU A 226 28.29 10.17 29.05
C LEU A 226 29.56 10.49 28.22
N GLN A 227 30.65 10.84 28.91
CA GLN A 227 32.00 10.85 28.35
C GLN A 227 32.57 9.42 28.26
N LYS A 228 33.41 9.20 27.25
CA LYS A 228 34.20 7.98 26.92
C LYS A 228 34.56 7.08 28.11
N TYR A 229 34.16 5.81 28.04
CA TYR A 229 34.85 4.69 28.70
C TYR A 229 35.54 3.80 27.64
N PRO A 230 36.72 3.22 27.93
CA PRO A 230 37.44 2.37 26.99
C PRO A 230 36.87 0.95 26.93
N PHE A 231 37.11 0.32 25.79
CA PHE A 231 36.54 -0.93 25.29
C PHE A 231 37.02 -2.19 26.04
N PHE A 232 36.10 -3.13 26.33
CA PHE A 232 36.42 -4.56 26.51
C PHE A 232 35.71 -5.34 25.40
N ALA A 233 36.43 -6.21 24.71
CA ALA A 233 35.91 -6.99 23.59
C ALA A 233 34.80 -7.97 24.02
N THR A 234 33.66 -7.92 23.34
CA THR A 234 32.60 -8.94 23.46
C THR A 234 32.99 -10.20 22.65
N PRO A 235 32.90 -11.42 23.23
CA PRO A 235 33.19 -12.65 22.50
C PRO A 235 32.07 -13.02 21.52
N LYS A 236 32.41 -13.77 20.45
CA LYS A 236 31.45 -14.33 19.48
C LYS A 236 30.48 -15.30 20.16
N ILE A 237 29.18 -15.12 19.91
CA ILE A 237 28.09 -15.95 20.43
C ILE A 237 27.81 -17.09 19.44
N THR A 238 27.84 -18.35 19.90
CA THR A 238 27.62 -19.55 19.08
C THR A 238 26.60 -20.55 19.67
N SER A 239 25.67 -20.14 20.54
CA SER A 239 24.61 -21.01 21.10
C SER A 239 23.32 -20.23 21.43
N PRO A 240 22.13 -20.89 21.48
CA PRO A 240 20.83 -20.19 21.44
C PRO A 240 20.42 -19.55 22.79
N PRO A 241 19.58 -18.48 22.79
CA PRO A 241 19.56 -17.47 23.87
C PRO A 241 18.57 -17.71 25.04
N HIS A 242 18.46 -18.91 25.60
CA HIS A 242 17.50 -19.19 26.71
C HIS A 242 18.08 -19.77 28.02
N ALA A 243 19.39 -19.69 28.30
CA ALA A 243 19.99 -20.46 29.41
C ALA A 243 20.58 -19.72 30.65
N ASN A 244 20.56 -18.37 30.81
CA ASN A 244 21.08 -17.72 32.04
C ASN A 244 20.45 -16.33 32.37
N TYR A 245 19.69 -16.21 33.47
CA TYR A 245 18.94 -15.00 33.87
C TYR A 245 19.82 -13.86 34.41
N ARG A 246 20.79 -14.17 35.28
CA ARG A 246 21.72 -13.16 35.84
C ARG A 246 22.50 -12.46 34.73
N TYR A 247 22.95 -13.24 33.75
CA TYR A 247 23.61 -12.71 32.56
C TYR A 247 22.70 -11.77 31.75
N SER A 248 21.41 -12.07 31.61
CA SER A 248 20.47 -11.19 30.91
C SER A 248 20.21 -9.88 31.66
N VAL A 249 20.15 -9.92 33.01
CA VAL A 249 20.03 -8.70 33.84
C VAL A 249 21.28 -7.84 33.71
N GLU A 250 22.46 -8.44 33.85
CA GLU A 250 23.74 -7.75 33.64
C GLU A 250 23.81 -7.12 32.24
N ALA A 251 23.56 -7.91 31.20
CA ALA A 251 23.67 -7.48 29.81
C ALA A 251 22.67 -6.36 29.48
N SER A 252 21.45 -6.40 30.03
CA SER A 252 20.42 -5.39 29.77
C SER A 252 20.66 -4.06 30.48
N ILE A 253 21.21 -4.08 31.70
CA ILE A 253 21.56 -2.86 32.41
C ILE A 253 22.84 -2.25 31.86
N HIS A 254 23.83 -3.07 31.49
CA HIS A 254 24.96 -2.59 30.70
C HIS A 254 24.49 -2.02 29.37
N ALA A 255 23.54 -2.66 28.69
CA ALA A 255 22.97 -2.19 27.43
C ALA A 255 22.30 -0.82 27.54
N GLY A 256 21.86 -0.42 28.74
CA GLY A 256 21.40 0.93 29.05
C GLY A 256 19.90 1.06 29.26
N LEU A 257 19.17 0.00 29.56
CA LEU A 257 17.75 0.15 29.92
C LEU A 257 17.59 0.97 31.21
N ASP A 258 16.61 1.89 31.21
CA ASP A 258 16.29 2.73 32.38
C ASP A 258 15.15 2.15 33.21
N MET A 259 14.17 1.48 32.57
CA MET A 259 13.13 0.71 33.23
C MET A 259 12.97 -0.68 32.59
N VAL A 260 12.63 -1.69 33.38
CA VAL A 260 12.42 -3.07 32.91
C VAL A 260 11.03 -3.57 33.33
N MET A 261 10.30 -4.15 32.39
CA MET A 261 9.01 -4.81 32.65
C MET A 261 9.27 -6.22 33.19
N VAL A 262 8.86 -6.48 34.43
CA VAL A 262 9.17 -7.75 35.11
C VAL A 262 7.89 -8.37 35.66
N PRO A 263 7.07 -9.05 34.83
CA PRO A 263 5.73 -9.45 35.23
C PRO A 263 5.68 -10.53 36.33
N TYR A 264 6.73 -11.37 36.50
CA TYR A 264 6.71 -12.51 37.43
C TYR A 264 7.97 -12.68 38.32
N LYS A 265 8.99 -11.82 38.19
CA LYS A 265 10.34 -12.01 38.80
C LYS A 265 11.00 -10.71 39.31
N TYR A 266 10.21 -9.74 39.79
CA TYR A 266 10.71 -8.41 40.16
C TYR A 266 11.71 -8.43 41.34
N GLU A 267 11.47 -9.26 42.36
CA GLU A 267 12.39 -9.42 43.50
C GLU A 267 13.74 -10.02 43.05
N GLU A 268 13.68 -11.02 42.17
CA GLU A 268 14.86 -11.65 41.58
C GLU A 268 15.66 -10.64 40.75
N PHE A 269 15.00 -9.74 40.02
CA PHE A 269 15.66 -8.65 39.30
C PHE A 269 16.33 -7.66 40.27
N ILE A 270 15.62 -7.19 41.30
CA ILE A 270 16.13 -6.23 42.29
C ILE A 270 17.34 -6.81 43.03
N SER A 271 17.24 -8.04 43.52
CA SER A 271 18.32 -8.76 44.20
C SER A 271 19.53 -8.96 43.28
N THR A 272 19.29 -9.41 42.04
CA THR A 272 20.36 -9.65 41.06
C THR A 272 21.10 -8.36 40.72
N LEU A 273 20.39 -7.26 40.45
CA LEU A 273 21.04 -5.98 40.14
C LEU A 273 21.76 -5.37 41.36
N THR A 274 21.20 -5.53 42.56
CA THR A 274 21.86 -5.08 43.80
C THR A 274 23.21 -5.78 43.97
N SER A 275 23.25 -7.11 43.83
CA SER A 275 24.48 -7.90 43.91
C SER A 275 25.48 -7.52 42.81
N LEU A 276 25.04 -7.31 41.57
CA LEU A 276 25.92 -6.87 40.47
C LEU A 276 26.55 -5.49 40.76
N VAL A 277 25.87 -4.60 41.48
CA VAL A 277 26.39 -3.28 41.87
C VAL A 277 27.37 -3.39 43.04
N GLU A 278 27.06 -4.20 44.05
CA GLU A 278 27.92 -4.43 45.21
C GLU A 278 29.24 -5.14 44.83
N GLU A 279 29.17 -6.08 43.88
CA GLU A 279 30.33 -6.76 43.27
C GLU A 279 31.12 -5.85 42.31
N LYS A 280 30.62 -4.64 42.04
CA LYS A 280 31.20 -3.63 41.13
C LYS A 280 31.26 -4.05 39.66
N ILE A 281 30.41 -4.99 39.25
CA ILE A 281 30.21 -5.38 37.85
C ILE A 281 29.39 -4.29 37.14
N ILE A 282 28.31 -3.82 37.78
CA ILE A 282 27.55 -2.65 37.34
C ILE A 282 27.93 -1.44 38.22
N PRO A 283 28.39 -0.31 37.65
CA PRO A 283 28.73 0.85 38.47
C PRO A 283 27.47 1.54 39.01
N MET A 284 27.48 1.96 40.28
CA MET A 284 26.35 2.67 40.92
C MET A 284 25.90 3.92 40.15
N SER A 285 26.84 4.61 39.48
CA SER A 285 26.54 5.76 38.63
C SER A 285 25.58 5.44 37.49
N ARG A 286 25.53 4.19 37.01
CA ARG A 286 24.57 3.77 35.98
C ARG A 286 23.15 3.70 36.53
N VAL A 287 22.99 3.20 37.75
CA VAL A 287 21.69 3.16 38.44
C VAL A 287 21.19 4.58 38.73
N ASP A 288 22.09 5.47 39.19
CA ASP A 288 21.71 6.86 39.47
C ASP A 288 21.26 7.64 38.22
N ASP A 289 21.92 7.43 37.07
CA ASP A 289 21.52 8.07 35.80
C ASP A 289 20.14 7.62 35.33
N ALA A 290 19.84 6.31 35.41
CA ALA A 290 18.52 5.78 35.04
C ALA A 290 17.40 6.38 35.90
N VAL A 291 17.56 6.35 37.22
CA VAL A 291 16.53 6.84 38.15
C VAL A 291 16.33 8.35 38.04
N SER A 292 17.39 9.12 37.80
CA SER A 292 17.29 10.56 37.61
C SER A 292 16.41 10.93 36.41
N ARG A 293 16.46 10.16 35.31
CA ARG A 293 15.65 10.40 34.10
C ARG A 293 14.17 10.11 34.35
N ILE A 294 13.87 9.02 35.06
CA ILE A 294 12.50 8.63 35.43
C ILE A 294 11.84 9.71 36.29
N LEU A 295 12.56 10.22 37.29
CA LEU A 295 12.04 11.30 38.14
C LEU A 295 11.82 12.61 37.36
N LYS A 296 12.68 12.94 36.41
CA LYS A 296 12.54 14.14 35.56
C LYS A 296 11.25 14.13 34.73
N VAL A 297 10.84 12.97 34.22
CA VAL A 297 9.54 12.82 33.53
C VAL A 297 8.38 13.10 34.50
N LYS A 298 8.39 12.49 35.69
CA LYS A 298 7.36 12.69 36.71
C LYS A 298 7.20 14.16 37.13
N PHE A 299 8.31 14.90 37.28
CA PHE A 299 8.28 16.33 37.57
C PHE A 299 7.72 17.15 36.40
N THR A 300 8.09 16.82 35.16
CA THR A 300 7.66 17.60 33.99
C THR A 300 6.16 17.45 33.73
N MET A 301 5.57 16.30 34.08
CA MET A 301 4.13 16.08 34.05
C MET A 301 3.34 16.85 35.11
N GLY A 302 4.01 17.49 36.07
CA GLY A 302 3.34 18.06 37.23
C GLY A 302 2.70 17.02 38.15
N LEU A 303 3.18 15.77 38.15
CA LEU A 303 2.60 14.71 38.99
C LEU A 303 2.89 14.90 40.48
N PHE A 304 3.87 15.74 40.84
CA PHE A 304 4.10 16.06 42.25
C PHE A 304 3.08 17.09 42.76
N GLU A 305 2.57 17.93 41.87
CA GLU A 305 1.54 18.93 42.12
C GLU A 305 0.12 18.35 41.99
N HIS A 306 -0.06 17.42 41.03
CA HIS A 306 -1.33 16.75 40.74
C HIS A 306 -1.14 15.22 40.64
N PRO A 307 -0.87 14.53 41.77
CA PRO A 307 -0.53 13.11 41.77
C PRO A 307 -1.71 12.17 41.50
N ILE A 308 -2.95 12.66 41.59
CA ILE A 308 -4.18 11.87 41.52
C ILE A 308 -5.03 12.27 40.30
N ALA A 309 -5.77 11.30 39.75
CA ALA A 309 -6.68 11.49 38.63
C ALA A 309 -7.88 12.39 39.00
N ASP A 310 -8.26 13.30 38.10
CA ASP A 310 -9.41 14.22 38.27
C ASP A 310 -10.74 13.52 37.94
N LEU A 311 -11.46 13.14 38.99
CA LEU A 311 -12.75 12.44 38.90
C LEU A 311 -13.85 13.25 38.20
N SER A 312 -13.73 14.59 38.10
CA SER A 312 -14.73 15.43 37.43
C SER A 312 -14.73 15.29 35.90
N GLN A 313 -13.66 14.73 35.32
CA GLN A 313 -13.55 14.48 33.88
C GLN A 313 -13.98 13.06 33.49
N ALA A 314 -14.31 12.19 34.46
CA ALA A 314 -14.64 10.79 34.21
C ALA A 314 -15.85 10.62 33.29
N ASP A 315 -16.88 11.46 33.42
CA ASP A 315 -18.12 11.37 32.65
C ASP A 315 -17.98 11.77 31.17
N LYS A 316 -16.80 12.24 30.75
CA LYS A 316 -16.50 12.52 29.35
C LYS A 316 -16.12 11.27 28.55
N LEU A 317 -15.79 10.14 29.22
CA LEU A 317 -15.46 8.91 28.51
C LEU A 317 -16.73 8.31 27.88
N GLY A 318 -16.69 8.04 26.57
CA GLY A 318 -17.82 7.51 25.82
C GLY A 318 -19.03 8.44 25.74
N CYS A 319 -18.88 9.75 25.94
CA CYS A 319 -19.98 10.73 25.82
C CYS A 319 -20.62 10.72 24.42
N GLN A 320 -21.76 11.40 24.26
CA GLN A 320 -22.50 11.35 22.99
C GLN A 320 -21.69 11.88 21.81
N GLU A 321 -20.88 12.93 22.01
CA GLU A 321 -19.95 13.45 21.00
C GLU A 321 -18.94 12.39 20.54
N HIS A 322 -18.33 11.66 21.48
CA HIS A 322 -17.44 10.54 21.15
C HIS A 322 -18.18 9.37 20.49
N ARG A 323 -19.40 9.06 20.90
CA ARG A 323 -20.23 8.01 20.28
C ARG A 323 -20.69 8.41 18.87
N ASP A 324 -20.92 9.69 18.63
CA ASP A 324 -21.26 10.20 17.30
C ASP A 324 -20.03 10.18 16.38
N LEU A 325 -18.84 10.53 16.88
CA LEU A 325 -17.57 10.33 16.18
C LEU A 325 -17.28 8.85 15.91
N ALA A 326 -17.55 7.96 16.86
CA ALA A 326 -17.40 6.52 16.68
C ALA A 326 -18.42 5.98 15.67
N ARG A 327 -19.67 6.44 15.69
CA ARG A 327 -20.69 6.11 14.68
C ARG A 327 -20.33 6.65 13.31
N GLU A 328 -19.73 7.83 13.24
CA GLU A 328 -19.21 8.42 12.01
C GLU A 328 -18.01 7.63 11.49
N ALA A 329 -17.09 7.23 12.36
CA ALA A 329 -15.99 6.34 12.05
C ALA A 329 -16.54 5.03 11.49
N VAL A 330 -17.43 4.32 12.21
CA VAL A 330 -18.07 3.08 11.73
C VAL A 330 -18.77 3.29 10.39
N ARG A 331 -19.51 4.39 10.20
CA ARG A 331 -20.16 4.69 8.90
C ARG A 331 -19.14 4.88 7.77
N LYS A 332 -18.01 5.52 8.05
CA LYS A 332 -16.91 5.74 7.09
C LYS A 332 -16.06 4.48 6.88
N SER A 333 -16.11 3.56 7.83
CA SER A 333 -15.26 2.40 7.91
C SER A 333 -15.97 1.10 7.47
N MET A 334 -17.32 1.10 7.43
CA MET A 334 -18.15 0.03 6.85
C MET A 334 -18.06 0.02 5.32
N GLY A 335 -17.63 -1.11 4.77
CA GLY A 335 -17.64 -1.42 3.35
C GLY A 335 -18.81 -2.31 2.96
N LEU A 336 -19.61 -1.90 1.99
CA LEU A 336 -20.53 -2.80 1.30
C LEU A 336 -19.72 -3.62 0.28
N LEU A 337 -19.50 -4.89 0.57
CA LEU A 337 -18.73 -5.81 -0.28
C LEU A 337 -19.58 -6.36 -1.44
N LYS A 338 -20.87 -6.58 -1.20
CA LYS A 338 -21.82 -7.11 -2.19
C LYS A 338 -23.24 -6.62 -1.91
N ASN A 339 -24.08 -6.43 -2.92
CA ASN A 339 -25.45 -5.96 -2.74
C ASN A 339 -26.41 -6.50 -3.81
N GLY A 340 -26.99 -7.67 -3.57
CA GLY A 340 -27.71 -8.48 -4.57
C GLY A 340 -26.85 -9.59 -5.17
N LYS A 341 -27.48 -10.71 -5.58
CA LYS A 341 -26.82 -11.80 -6.33
C LYS A 341 -26.27 -11.33 -7.67
N GLU A 342 -26.94 -10.35 -8.28
CA GLU A 342 -26.53 -9.70 -9.52
C GLU A 342 -26.36 -8.21 -9.29
N VAL A 343 -25.41 -7.60 -9.99
CA VAL A 343 -25.03 -6.18 -9.87
C VAL A 343 -26.21 -5.23 -10.13
N ASP A 344 -27.17 -5.66 -10.95
CA ASP A 344 -28.27 -4.82 -11.45
C ASP A 344 -29.60 -5.04 -10.70
N SER A 345 -29.62 -5.91 -9.69
CA SER A 345 -30.77 -6.11 -8.81
C SER A 345 -30.36 -5.90 -7.35
N PRO A 346 -30.03 -4.65 -6.95
CA PRO A 346 -29.51 -4.38 -5.62
C PRO A 346 -30.55 -4.69 -4.55
N MET A 347 -30.12 -5.41 -3.52
CA MET A 347 -31.00 -5.77 -2.41
C MET A 347 -31.19 -4.62 -1.41
N LEU A 348 -30.16 -3.78 -1.23
CA LEU A 348 -30.14 -2.61 -0.35
C LEU A 348 -30.42 -1.33 -1.15
N PRO A 349 -31.13 -0.34 -0.56
CA PRO A 349 -31.66 -0.37 0.79
C PRO A 349 -32.90 -1.27 0.92
N LEU A 350 -32.99 -2.00 2.05
CA LEU A 350 -34.18 -2.80 2.34
C LEU A 350 -35.40 -1.88 2.58
N PRO A 351 -36.60 -2.23 2.08
CA PRO A 351 -37.81 -1.48 2.38
C PRO A 351 -38.06 -1.43 3.88
N LYS A 352 -38.38 -0.25 4.42
CA LYS A 352 -38.67 -0.09 5.85
C LYS A 352 -40.03 -0.67 6.25
N GLU A 353 -40.97 -0.74 5.31
CA GLU A 353 -42.32 -1.28 5.49
C GLU A 353 -42.40 -2.66 4.83
N THR A 354 -42.59 -3.72 5.64
CA THR A 354 -42.74 -5.08 5.13
C THR A 354 -43.50 -5.94 6.13
N SER A 355 -44.06 -7.08 5.70
CA SER A 355 -44.89 -7.91 6.58
C SER A 355 -44.06 -8.66 7.64
N ARG A 356 -42.93 -9.28 7.25
CA ARG A 356 -42.12 -10.10 8.16
C ARG A 356 -40.67 -10.30 7.73
N ILE A 357 -39.71 -10.17 8.65
CA ILE A 357 -38.26 -10.33 8.38
C ILE A 357 -37.59 -11.31 9.35
N LEU A 358 -36.54 -11.99 8.90
CA LEU A 358 -35.68 -12.87 9.71
C LEU A 358 -34.31 -12.21 9.96
N VAL A 359 -33.74 -12.32 11.15
CA VAL A 359 -32.35 -11.93 11.45
C VAL A 359 -31.64 -13.11 12.14
N THR A 360 -30.40 -13.44 11.80
CA THR A 360 -29.71 -14.66 12.29
C THR A 360 -28.18 -14.55 12.19
N GLY A 361 -27.44 -15.49 12.77
CA GLY A 361 -25.97 -15.52 12.79
C GLY A 361 -25.37 -15.03 14.12
N ILE A 362 -24.29 -15.68 14.57
CA ILE A 362 -23.75 -15.56 15.93
C ILE A 362 -23.24 -14.15 16.31
N HIS A 363 -22.98 -13.30 15.32
CA HIS A 363 -22.54 -11.91 15.51
C HIS A 363 -23.71 -10.90 15.52
N ALA A 364 -24.95 -11.31 15.22
CA ALA A 364 -26.08 -10.39 14.99
C ALA A 364 -26.52 -9.65 16.28
N ASP A 365 -26.56 -10.39 17.39
CA ASP A 365 -26.96 -9.86 18.70
C ASP A 365 -25.86 -10.04 19.77
N ASN A 366 -24.61 -10.25 19.34
CA ASN A 366 -23.44 -10.38 20.22
C ASN A 366 -22.43 -9.24 20.01
N PHE A 367 -22.48 -8.24 20.89
CA PHE A 367 -21.61 -7.09 20.95
C PHE A 367 -20.13 -7.43 21.21
N GLY A 368 -19.83 -8.44 22.04
CA GLY A 368 -18.44 -8.86 22.30
C GLY A 368 -17.71 -9.32 21.04
N TYR A 369 -18.41 -10.08 20.19
CA TYR A 369 -17.89 -10.48 18.89
C TYR A 369 -17.86 -9.37 17.83
N GLN A 370 -18.55 -8.24 18.07
CA GLN A 370 -18.51 -7.07 17.19
C GLN A 370 -17.28 -6.17 17.46
N CYS A 371 -16.63 -6.33 18.63
CA CYS A 371 -15.61 -5.40 19.12
C CYS A 371 -14.14 -5.82 18.91
N GLY A 372 -13.83 -6.94 18.23
CA GLY A 372 -12.45 -7.35 17.92
C GLY A 372 -11.56 -7.70 19.14
N GLY A 373 -10.29 -8.05 18.89
CA GLY A 373 -9.29 -8.29 19.93
C GLY A 373 -8.81 -6.98 20.61
N TRP A 374 -8.37 -7.03 21.87
CA TRP A 374 -7.90 -5.87 22.67
C TRP A 374 -8.93 -4.79 23.02
N THR A 375 -10.18 -4.93 22.56
CA THR A 375 -11.28 -4.17 23.15
C THR A 375 -11.54 -4.74 24.53
N ILE A 376 -11.17 -3.97 25.54
CA ILE A 376 -11.22 -4.36 26.95
C ILE A 376 -10.17 -5.46 27.28
N ALA A 377 -10.09 -6.61 26.59
CA ALA A 377 -9.17 -7.72 26.96
C ALA A 377 -8.34 -8.32 25.80
N TRP A 378 -7.26 -9.05 26.13
CA TRP A 378 -6.13 -9.50 25.27
C TRP A 378 -6.49 -10.24 23.99
N GLN A 379 -7.68 -10.82 23.93
CA GLN A 379 -8.13 -11.63 22.80
C GLN A 379 -9.56 -11.30 22.42
N GLY A 380 -10.13 -10.16 22.86
CA GLY A 380 -11.56 -9.91 22.78
C GLY A 380 -12.36 -10.91 23.64
N LEU A 381 -13.60 -10.59 24.00
CA LEU A 381 -14.40 -11.46 24.87
C LEU A 381 -15.58 -12.05 24.12
N ARG A 382 -15.92 -13.31 24.43
CA ARG A 382 -17.18 -13.90 23.99
C ARG A 382 -18.32 -13.34 24.87
N GLY A 383 -19.11 -12.37 24.39
CA GLY A 383 -20.36 -11.90 25.04
C GLY A 383 -20.49 -10.39 25.36
N ASN A 384 -21.68 -9.96 25.79
CA ASN A 384 -22.17 -8.56 25.76
C ASN A 384 -21.93 -7.71 27.04
N HIS A 385 -21.10 -8.14 28.00
CA HIS A 385 -21.22 -7.67 29.38
C HIS A 385 -20.16 -6.66 29.85
N LEU A 386 -19.45 -5.96 28.96
CA LEU A 386 -18.29 -5.16 29.38
C LEU A 386 -18.17 -3.77 28.74
N THR A 387 -18.77 -3.60 27.58
CA THR A 387 -18.93 -2.32 26.89
C THR A 387 -20.43 -2.04 26.73
N SER A 388 -20.84 -0.77 26.72
CA SER A 388 -22.21 -0.36 26.39
C SER A 388 -22.29 0.09 24.91
N GLY A 389 -23.33 -0.34 24.20
CA GLY A 389 -23.52 -0.06 22.78
C GLY A 389 -24.80 -0.71 22.25
N THR A 390 -25.07 -0.53 20.97
CA THR A 390 -26.26 -1.11 20.30
C THR A 390 -25.80 -2.25 19.39
N THR A 391 -26.39 -3.45 19.53
CA THR A 391 -26.12 -4.58 18.61
C THR A 391 -26.69 -4.29 17.22
N ILE A 392 -26.17 -4.97 16.19
CA ILE A 392 -26.70 -4.87 14.82
C ILE A 392 -28.21 -5.21 14.79
N LEU A 393 -28.67 -6.25 15.50
CA LEU A 393 -30.10 -6.58 15.63
C LEU A 393 -30.91 -5.41 16.22
N SER A 394 -30.45 -4.84 17.34
CA SER A 394 -31.15 -3.74 18.01
C SER A 394 -31.21 -2.48 17.13
N ALA A 395 -30.16 -2.20 16.36
CA ALA A 395 -30.12 -1.08 15.42
C ALA A 395 -31.11 -1.27 14.24
N ILE A 396 -31.29 -2.51 13.76
CA ILE A 396 -32.27 -2.83 12.70
C ILE A 396 -33.70 -2.66 13.22
N VAL A 397 -34.01 -3.16 14.43
CA VAL A 397 -35.34 -3.01 15.06
C VAL A 397 -35.75 -1.55 15.16
N ALA A 398 -34.80 -0.65 15.47
CA ALA A 398 -35.06 0.79 15.59
C ALA A 398 -35.23 1.51 14.23
N ALA A 399 -34.83 0.91 13.12
CA ALA A 399 -34.79 1.56 11.80
C ALA A 399 -35.95 1.19 10.85
N ILE A 400 -36.75 0.16 11.17
CA ILE A 400 -37.87 -0.34 10.35
C ILE A 400 -39.25 0.10 10.90
N ASP A 401 -40.31 -0.02 10.09
CA ASP A 401 -41.67 0.37 10.51
C ASP A 401 -42.18 -0.51 11.67
N PRO A 402 -42.79 0.05 12.74
CA PRO A 402 -43.25 -0.71 13.91
C PRO A 402 -44.28 -1.81 13.62
N SER A 403 -44.99 -1.74 12.49
CA SER A 403 -45.95 -2.77 12.07
C SER A 403 -45.29 -4.01 11.44
N THR A 404 -44.00 -3.93 11.10
CA THR A 404 -43.21 -5.04 10.55
C THR A 404 -42.86 -6.07 11.62
N LYS A 405 -43.11 -7.36 11.37
CA LYS A 405 -42.79 -8.43 12.33
C LYS A 405 -41.37 -8.98 12.15
N ILE A 406 -40.50 -8.79 13.15
CA ILE A 406 -39.12 -9.33 13.16
C ILE A 406 -39.07 -10.71 13.85
N VAL A 407 -38.30 -11.64 13.31
CA VAL A 407 -37.97 -12.94 13.93
C VAL A 407 -36.45 -13.09 13.99
N HIS A 408 -35.89 -13.47 15.16
CA HIS A 408 -34.44 -13.67 15.34
C HIS A 408 -34.10 -15.08 15.85
N ARG A 409 -33.01 -15.71 15.35
CA ARG A 409 -32.48 -17.01 15.84
C ARG A 409 -30.96 -17.13 15.65
N ASP A 410 -30.22 -17.63 16.65
CA ASP A 410 -28.75 -17.57 16.65
C ASP A 410 -28.01 -18.67 15.89
N ASN A 411 -28.50 -19.93 15.90
CA ASN A 411 -27.83 -21.04 15.24
C ASN A 411 -28.83 -22.11 14.78
N PRO A 412 -29.05 -22.32 13.48
CA PRO A 412 -30.13 -23.18 13.07
C PRO A 412 -29.60 -24.42 12.30
N GLU A 413 -29.81 -25.61 12.87
CA GLU A 413 -29.88 -26.86 12.09
C GLU A 413 -31.11 -26.75 11.19
N LEU A 414 -30.90 -26.25 9.97
CA LEU A 414 -31.96 -25.84 9.05
C LEU A 414 -32.24 -26.90 8.02
N GLN A 415 -33.07 -27.86 8.36
CA GLN A 415 -33.77 -28.65 7.34
C GLN A 415 -35.21 -28.17 7.08
N PHE A 416 -35.72 -27.13 7.76
CA PHE A 416 -37.14 -26.76 7.66
C PHE A 416 -37.46 -25.24 7.86
N ILE A 417 -36.73 -24.30 7.23
CA ILE A 417 -37.31 -22.95 7.01
C ILE A 417 -38.26 -23.03 5.82
N ASN A 418 -39.55 -22.76 6.06
CA ASN A 418 -40.55 -22.64 4.99
C ASN A 418 -40.43 -21.24 4.37
N SER A 419 -39.81 -21.16 3.20
CA SER A 419 -39.45 -19.93 2.47
C SER A 419 -40.61 -18.97 2.23
N ASN A 420 -41.84 -19.47 2.10
CA ASN A 420 -43.01 -18.69 1.71
C ASN A 420 -43.60 -17.79 2.82
N LYS A 421 -42.93 -17.64 3.97
CA LYS A 421 -43.43 -16.89 5.14
C LYS A 421 -42.64 -15.62 5.52
N PHE A 422 -41.52 -15.33 4.86
CA PHE A 422 -40.65 -14.19 5.18
C PHE A 422 -40.36 -13.35 3.93
N SER A 423 -40.34 -12.02 4.09
CA SER A 423 -40.04 -11.08 3.00
C SER A 423 -38.55 -11.01 2.69
N TYR A 424 -37.70 -10.99 3.73
CA TYR A 424 -36.24 -11.10 3.62
C TYR A 424 -35.60 -11.51 4.96
N ALA A 425 -34.34 -11.94 4.91
CA ALA A 425 -33.50 -12.35 6.03
C ALA A 425 -32.23 -11.48 6.15
N ILE A 426 -31.63 -11.39 7.33
CA ILE A 426 -30.33 -10.74 7.57
C ILE A 426 -29.45 -11.70 8.37
N VAL A 427 -28.31 -12.13 7.84
CA VAL A 427 -27.38 -13.09 8.46
C VAL A 427 -26.09 -12.36 8.87
N VAL A 428 -25.57 -12.52 10.10
CA VAL A 428 -24.37 -11.80 10.55
C VAL A 428 -23.26 -12.79 10.95
N VAL A 429 -22.11 -12.70 10.29
CA VAL A 429 -20.94 -13.60 10.39
C VAL A 429 -19.64 -12.80 10.56
N GLY A 430 -18.54 -13.39 11.00
CA GLY A 430 -17.30 -12.65 11.25
C GLY A 430 -16.14 -13.52 11.74
N GLU A 431 -14.98 -12.90 11.97
CA GLU A 431 -13.85 -13.55 12.65
C GLU A 431 -14.20 -13.83 14.10
N LEU A 432 -13.92 -15.05 14.57
CA LEU A 432 -13.83 -15.28 15.99
C LEU A 432 -12.53 -14.62 16.51
N PRO A 433 -12.55 -14.00 17.69
CA PRO A 433 -11.33 -13.41 18.25
C PRO A 433 -10.19 -14.45 18.40
N TYR A 434 -8.98 -14.15 17.90
CA TYR A 434 -7.85 -15.11 17.79
C TYR A 434 -6.90 -15.09 19.00
N ALA A 435 -6.25 -16.23 19.28
CA ALA A 435 -5.27 -16.47 20.36
C ALA A 435 -3.83 -16.68 19.82
N GLU A 436 -2.83 -16.00 20.39
CA GLU A 436 -1.46 -15.83 19.84
C GLU A 436 -0.50 -17.04 19.80
N THR A 437 -0.90 -18.26 20.13
CA THR A 437 0.07 -19.36 20.34
C THR A 437 -0.06 -20.51 19.33
N ALA A 438 0.70 -20.50 18.22
CA ALA A 438 1.29 -21.69 17.59
C ALA A 438 2.01 -21.37 16.26
N GLY A 439 3.26 -21.83 16.13
CA GLY A 439 4.03 -21.81 14.88
C GLY A 439 3.67 -22.89 13.87
N ASP A 440 4.31 -22.79 12.71
CA ASP A 440 4.50 -23.82 11.68
C ASP A 440 3.44 -24.95 11.65
N ASN A 441 2.47 -24.84 10.72
CA ASN A 441 1.45 -25.85 10.33
C ASN A 441 0.02 -25.70 10.90
N LEU A 442 -0.60 -24.53 10.77
CA LEU A 442 -2.06 -24.45 10.72
C LEU A 442 -2.52 -23.92 9.36
N LYS A 443 -3.09 -24.83 8.57
CA LYS A 443 -4.07 -24.49 7.54
C LYS A 443 -5.13 -23.61 8.21
N LEU A 444 -5.53 -22.51 7.56
CA LEU A 444 -6.80 -21.84 7.83
C LEU A 444 -7.93 -22.82 7.46
N THR A 445 -8.17 -23.85 8.27
CA THR A 445 -9.30 -24.77 8.14
C THR A 445 -10.54 -24.13 8.74
N SER A 446 -11.48 -23.87 7.84
CA SER A 446 -12.92 -23.70 8.00
C SER A 446 -13.44 -22.63 8.97
N PRO A 447 -14.23 -21.68 8.46
CA PRO A 447 -15.15 -20.91 9.29
C PRO A 447 -16.44 -21.69 9.59
N GLU A 448 -16.73 -21.93 10.87
CA GLU A 448 -18.03 -22.46 11.32
C GLU A 448 -18.84 -21.39 12.07
N PRO A 449 -20.17 -21.23 11.84
CA PRO A 449 -21.05 -21.92 10.91
C PRO A 449 -21.31 -21.01 9.70
N GLY A 450 -20.34 -20.84 8.81
CA GLY A 450 -20.47 -19.83 7.77
C GLY A 450 -21.17 -20.33 6.49
N PRO A 451 -20.63 -21.30 5.73
CA PRO A 451 -21.17 -21.61 4.40
C PRO A 451 -22.51 -22.33 4.48
N SER A 452 -22.64 -23.34 5.33
CA SER A 452 -23.86 -24.17 5.44
C SER A 452 -25.06 -23.43 6.04
N MET A 453 -24.84 -22.49 6.98
CA MET A 453 -25.92 -21.66 7.54
C MET A 453 -26.42 -20.65 6.52
N ILE A 454 -25.50 -19.95 5.85
CA ILE A 454 -25.85 -18.97 4.82
C ILE A 454 -26.54 -19.69 3.66
N GLU A 455 -26.01 -20.85 3.24
CA GLU A 455 -26.65 -21.73 2.25
C GLU A 455 -28.09 -22.09 2.63
N ASN A 456 -28.33 -22.59 3.85
CA ASN A 456 -29.66 -23.05 4.25
C ASN A 456 -30.68 -21.91 4.39
N VAL A 457 -30.27 -20.72 4.87
CA VAL A 457 -31.17 -19.55 5.00
C VAL A 457 -31.39 -18.88 3.65
N CYS A 458 -30.29 -18.56 2.97
CA CYS A 458 -30.28 -17.70 1.80
C CYS A 458 -30.51 -18.46 0.48
N GLY A 459 -30.42 -19.80 0.52
CA GLY A 459 -30.93 -20.67 -0.54
C GLY A 459 -32.46 -20.66 -0.61
N ASN A 460 -33.15 -20.29 0.47
CA ASN A 460 -34.61 -20.38 0.58
C ASN A 460 -35.31 -19.01 0.70
N VAL A 461 -34.68 -17.98 1.27
CA VAL A 461 -35.25 -16.63 1.46
C VAL A 461 -34.21 -15.57 1.05
N LYS A 462 -34.63 -14.46 0.42
CA LYS A 462 -33.72 -13.33 0.09
C LYS A 462 -33.00 -12.85 1.34
N CYS A 463 -31.67 -12.77 1.34
CA CYS A 463 -30.91 -12.49 2.57
C CYS A 463 -29.77 -11.47 2.42
N VAL A 464 -29.59 -10.59 3.41
CA VAL A 464 -28.41 -9.72 3.56
C VAL A 464 -27.45 -10.38 4.53
N VAL A 465 -26.20 -10.59 4.14
CA VAL A 465 -25.13 -11.02 5.04
C VAL A 465 -24.29 -9.84 5.52
N VAL A 466 -23.87 -9.84 6.77
CA VAL A 466 -23.01 -8.80 7.37
C VAL A 466 -21.77 -9.48 7.93
N LEU A 467 -20.58 -9.04 7.51
CA LEU A 467 -19.27 -9.56 7.92
C LEU A 467 -18.59 -8.63 8.93
N ILE A 468 -17.97 -9.18 9.97
CA ILE A 468 -17.20 -8.41 10.96
C ILE A 468 -15.79 -8.97 11.06
N SER A 469 -14.76 -8.15 10.84
CA SER A 469 -13.37 -8.63 10.75
C SER A 469 -12.34 -7.57 11.14
N GLY A 470 -11.27 -7.96 11.86
CA GLY A 470 -10.16 -7.08 12.27
C GLY A 470 -8.98 -7.09 11.30
N ARG A 471 -8.89 -8.14 10.48
CA ARG A 471 -7.95 -8.28 9.36
C ARG A 471 -8.71 -8.71 8.09
N PRO A 472 -8.09 -8.73 6.91
CA PRO A 472 -8.74 -9.24 5.72
C PRO A 472 -9.08 -10.74 5.85
N LEU A 473 -10.34 -11.13 5.57
CA LEU A 473 -10.83 -12.52 5.59
C LEU A 473 -10.98 -13.10 4.17
N VAL A 474 -10.84 -14.43 4.04
CA VAL A 474 -11.18 -15.15 2.80
C VAL A 474 -12.69 -15.44 2.77
N ILE A 475 -13.43 -14.70 1.95
CA ILE A 475 -14.91 -14.72 1.89
C ILE A 475 -15.48 -15.57 0.74
N GLU A 476 -14.61 -16.10 -0.12
CA GLU A 476 -14.96 -16.89 -1.31
C GLU A 476 -15.94 -18.04 -1.07
N PRO A 477 -15.81 -18.87 -0.01
CA PRO A 477 -16.71 -20.01 0.25
C PRO A 477 -18.17 -19.63 0.51
N TYR A 478 -18.47 -18.35 0.74
CA TYR A 478 -19.80 -17.88 1.12
C TYR A 478 -20.52 -17.09 0.04
N LEU A 479 -19.77 -16.53 -0.92
CA LEU A 479 -20.28 -15.72 -2.03
C LEU A 479 -21.45 -16.35 -2.80
N PRO A 480 -21.51 -17.69 -3.01
CA PRO A 480 -22.61 -18.33 -3.75
C PRO A 480 -23.98 -18.17 -3.09
N TYR A 481 -24.03 -17.98 -1.78
CA TYR A 481 -25.26 -17.98 -0.99
C TYR A 481 -25.68 -16.58 -0.53
N MET A 482 -24.93 -15.52 -0.88
CA MET A 482 -25.15 -14.16 -0.36
C MET A 482 -25.81 -13.26 -1.41
N ASP A 483 -26.93 -12.62 -1.06
CA ASP A 483 -27.43 -11.51 -1.87
C ASP A 483 -26.63 -10.25 -1.52
N ALA A 484 -26.62 -9.77 -0.28
CA ALA A 484 -25.73 -8.64 0.12
C ALA A 484 -24.66 -9.07 1.14
N LEU A 485 -23.48 -8.43 1.15
CA LEU A 485 -22.41 -8.63 2.13
C LEU A 485 -21.92 -7.26 2.61
N VAL A 486 -22.12 -6.91 3.88
CA VAL A 486 -21.62 -5.66 4.47
C VAL A 486 -20.48 -5.96 5.43
N ALA A 487 -19.25 -5.57 5.11
CA ALA A 487 -18.14 -5.66 6.05
C ALA A 487 -18.04 -4.42 6.92
N ALA A 488 -18.20 -4.56 8.23
CA ALA A 488 -17.76 -3.53 9.16
C ALA A 488 -16.27 -3.77 9.46
N TRP A 489 -15.41 -3.01 8.78
CA TRP A 489 -14.02 -2.87 9.18
C TRP A 489 -13.95 -1.70 10.16
N LEU A 490 -13.04 -1.70 11.13
CA LEU A 490 -12.77 -0.54 11.98
C LEU A 490 -11.43 0.11 11.56
N PRO A 491 -11.39 0.93 10.49
CA PRO A 491 -10.22 1.78 10.25
C PRO A 491 -10.41 3.25 10.61
N GLY A 492 -9.38 3.81 11.23
CA GLY A 492 -9.12 5.25 11.15
C GLY A 492 -8.74 5.65 9.73
N SER A 493 -9.46 6.62 9.17
CA SER A 493 -9.05 7.46 8.02
C SER A 493 -9.64 8.86 8.26
N GLU A 494 -8.82 9.91 8.33
CA GLU A 494 -8.36 10.81 7.25
C GLU A 494 -9.14 12.13 7.22
N GLY A 495 -8.42 13.24 6.97
CA GLY A 495 -9.05 14.51 6.61
C GLY A 495 -8.13 15.73 6.62
N HIS A 496 -7.73 16.21 5.44
CA HIS A 496 -7.60 17.65 5.16
C HIS A 496 -9.05 18.24 5.12
N GLY A 497 -9.42 19.44 5.56
CA GLY A 497 -8.73 20.68 5.89
C GLY A 497 -9.31 21.82 5.03
N VAL A 498 -10.24 22.64 5.56
CA VAL A 498 -10.47 24.03 5.09
C VAL A 498 -10.76 24.94 6.28
N ASN A 499 -9.97 26.00 6.37
CA ASN A 499 -9.99 27.11 7.31
C ASN A 499 -10.64 28.31 6.61
N LEU A 500 -11.37 29.16 7.33
CA LEU A 500 -11.12 30.59 7.21
C LEU A 500 -11.74 31.38 8.37
N ASN A 501 -10.90 32.22 8.95
CA ASN A 501 -11.22 33.59 9.38
C ASN A 501 -12.69 33.98 9.31
N LYS A 502 -13.20 34.37 10.48
CA LYS A 502 -14.35 35.26 10.74
C LYS A 502 -15.38 34.55 11.58
N PHE A 503 -15.21 34.65 12.89
CA PHE A 503 -16.18 35.41 13.67
C PHE A 503 -15.50 35.76 15.00
N VAL A 504 -14.52 36.66 14.96
CA VAL A 504 -14.80 38.08 15.22
C VAL A 504 -15.24 38.26 16.67
N LYS A 505 -14.36 38.94 17.42
CA LYS A 505 -14.70 39.81 18.56
C LYS A 505 -15.43 39.14 19.72
N ALA A 506 -14.74 39.07 20.85
CA ALA A 506 -15.12 39.76 22.09
C ALA A 506 -14.42 39.07 23.26
N MET A 507 -13.93 39.74 24.30
CA MET A 507 -13.70 41.13 24.61
C MET A 507 -12.94 41.09 25.96
N ILE A 508 -11.82 41.82 26.05
CA ILE A 508 -11.48 42.76 27.12
C ILE A 508 -11.10 42.25 28.55
N SER A 509 -10.11 42.98 29.11
CA SER A 509 -9.81 43.27 30.54
C SER A 509 -8.86 42.29 31.26
N LYS A 510 -7.80 42.64 32.01
CA LYS A 510 -7.21 43.88 32.61
C LYS A 510 -5.74 43.55 33.02
N VAL A 511 -4.72 44.37 32.75
CA VAL A 511 -4.03 45.38 33.64
C VAL A 511 -3.50 44.76 34.96
N SER A 512 -2.18 44.70 35.26
CA SER A 512 -1.35 45.83 35.78
C SER A 512 0.15 45.48 35.99
N ALA A 513 1.02 46.48 35.73
CA ALA A 513 2.29 46.94 36.36
C ALA A 513 3.48 45.96 36.68
N VAL A 514 4.74 46.06 36.17
CA VAL A 514 5.80 47.12 36.07
C VAL A 514 6.65 47.25 37.37
N PRO A 515 8.00 47.51 37.42
CA PRO A 515 9.11 47.44 36.42
C PRO A 515 10.58 47.11 36.90
N LEU A 516 11.54 47.24 35.95
CA LEU A 516 12.98 47.66 36.03
C LEU A 516 14.02 46.59 36.46
N VAL A 517 15.15 46.32 35.78
CA VAL A 517 16.24 47.24 35.33
C VAL A 517 17.11 46.62 34.19
N GLY A 518 17.30 47.38 33.10
CA GLY A 518 18.61 47.65 32.45
C GLY A 518 19.17 46.62 31.45
N LEU A 519 19.22 46.79 30.12
CA LEU A 519 19.67 47.94 29.28
C LEU A 519 21.16 48.31 29.46
N LEU A 520 22.03 47.41 28.98
CA LEU A 520 23.42 47.57 28.55
C LEU A 520 23.84 46.16 28.08
N PHE A 521 23.80 45.82 26.79
CA PHE A 521 24.89 46.02 25.85
C PHE A 521 24.37 45.77 24.42
N LEU A 522 23.85 46.84 23.81
CA LEU A 522 23.72 47.00 22.37
C LEU A 522 24.79 48.03 22.01
N CYS A 523 25.75 47.65 21.16
CA CYS A 523 26.69 48.48 20.38
C CYS A 523 28.12 47.92 20.37
N ILE A 524 28.37 46.72 19.82
CA ILE A 524 29.63 46.40 19.13
C ILE A 524 29.33 45.45 17.95
N TRP A 525 29.55 45.96 16.73
CA TRP A 525 29.84 45.25 15.46
C TRP A 525 28.70 44.73 14.56
N THR A 526 28.15 45.68 13.80
CA THR A 526 27.77 45.50 12.40
C THR A 526 29.01 45.46 11.50
N GLY A 527 29.21 44.37 10.73
CA GLY A 527 30.34 44.30 9.79
C GLY A 527 30.59 42.93 9.16
N ALA A 528 29.61 42.31 8.51
CA ALA A 528 29.83 41.30 7.48
C ALA A 528 28.53 41.08 6.68
N MET A 529 28.37 41.79 5.57
CA MET A 529 27.47 41.32 4.51
C MET A 529 28.20 40.18 3.80
N ALA A 530 27.73 38.95 3.99
CA ALA A 530 28.19 37.82 3.19
C ALA A 530 27.64 37.99 1.77
N GLU A 531 28.53 38.15 0.78
CA GLU A 531 28.21 37.92 -0.63
C GLU A 531 27.64 36.52 -0.77
N SER A 532 26.46 36.37 -1.38
CA SER A 532 25.93 35.06 -1.70
C SER A 532 26.78 34.43 -2.81
N GLU A 533 27.41 33.29 -2.53
CA GLU A 533 28.21 32.55 -3.51
C GLU A 533 27.33 32.17 -4.72
N TYR A 534 27.71 32.62 -5.93
CA TYR A 534 26.98 32.31 -7.16
C TYR A 534 27.07 30.80 -7.48
N MET A 535 25.93 30.11 -7.42
CA MET A 535 25.81 28.66 -7.67
C MET A 535 25.41 28.38 -9.14
N LYS A 536 26.38 28.02 -9.99
CA LYS A 536 26.14 27.77 -11.42
C LYS A 536 25.04 26.74 -11.68
N TYR A 537 24.92 25.70 -10.85
CA TYR A 537 23.89 24.68 -11.02
C TYR A 537 22.46 25.21 -10.87
N LYS A 538 22.26 26.34 -10.18
CA LYS A 538 20.94 27.00 -10.04
C LYS A 538 20.62 27.97 -11.18
N ASP A 539 21.59 28.31 -12.03
CA ASP A 539 21.38 29.24 -13.14
C ASP A 539 20.89 28.48 -14.40
N PRO A 540 19.62 28.67 -14.83
CA PRO A 540 19.08 27.98 -16.00
C PRO A 540 19.74 28.39 -17.32
N LYS A 541 20.51 29.48 -17.35
CA LYS A 541 21.25 29.94 -18.54
C LYS A 541 22.53 29.14 -18.77
N GLN A 542 22.99 28.38 -17.76
CA GLN A 542 24.20 27.58 -17.89
C GLN A 542 23.92 26.26 -18.63
N PRO A 543 24.86 25.78 -19.46
CA PRO A 543 24.73 24.47 -20.11
C PRO A 543 24.52 23.34 -19.08
N ILE A 544 23.66 22.37 -19.38
CA ILE A 544 23.33 21.25 -18.48
C ILE A 544 24.59 20.55 -17.92
N ASN A 545 25.59 20.28 -18.76
CA ASN A 545 26.82 19.63 -18.29
C ASN A 545 27.62 20.51 -17.31
N ALA A 546 27.61 21.84 -17.47
CA ALA A 546 28.26 22.75 -16.53
C ALA A 546 27.50 22.76 -15.19
N ARG A 547 26.16 22.73 -15.23
CA ARG A 547 25.30 22.63 -14.02
C ARG A 547 25.51 21.32 -13.27
N ILE A 548 25.54 20.19 -14.00
CA ILE A 548 25.84 18.88 -13.42
C ILE A 548 27.23 18.89 -12.77
N GLN A 549 28.26 19.40 -13.46
CA GLN A 549 29.62 19.40 -12.93
C GLN A 549 29.75 20.27 -11.67
N ASP A 550 29.13 21.46 -11.66
CA ASP A 550 29.11 22.34 -10.49
C ASP A 550 28.38 21.67 -9.32
N LEU A 551 27.21 21.06 -9.55
CA LEU A 551 26.47 20.35 -8.50
C LEU A 551 27.24 19.14 -7.97
N MET A 552 27.81 18.31 -8.85
CA MET A 552 28.60 17.13 -8.47
C MET A 552 29.82 17.47 -7.61
N ASN A 553 30.45 18.63 -7.83
CA ASN A 553 31.58 19.11 -7.03
C ASN A 553 31.17 19.57 -5.64
N ARG A 554 29.89 19.93 -5.45
CA ARG A 554 29.32 20.37 -4.18
C ARG A 554 28.74 19.23 -3.36
N MET A 555 28.41 18.10 -3.99
CA MET A 555 27.76 16.96 -3.34
C MET A 555 28.74 16.09 -2.52
N THR A 556 28.32 15.77 -1.30
CA THR A 556 28.91 14.74 -0.44
C THR A 556 28.61 13.33 -0.97
N LEU A 557 29.26 12.31 -0.41
CA LEU A 557 28.94 10.90 -0.72
C LEU A 557 27.49 10.56 -0.33
N ALA A 558 27.02 11.01 0.83
CA ALA A 558 25.65 10.77 1.30
C ALA A 558 24.61 11.40 0.35
N GLU A 559 24.81 12.64 -0.09
CA GLU A 559 23.93 13.29 -1.07
C GLU A 559 23.93 12.55 -2.42
N LYS A 560 25.09 11.99 -2.83
CA LYS A 560 25.19 11.18 -4.06
C LYS A 560 24.43 9.87 -3.94
N ILE A 561 24.60 9.14 -2.85
CA ILE A 561 23.90 7.87 -2.60
C ILE A 561 22.40 8.11 -2.42
N GLY A 562 22.00 9.19 -1.75
CA GLY A 562 20.61 9.62 -1.64
C GLY A 562 19.95 9.80 -3.01
N GLN A 563 20.64 10.40 -3.98
CA GLN A 563 20.14 10.51 -5.36
C GLN A 563 19.91 9.16 -6.05
N MET A 564 20.63 8.11 -5.65
CA MET A 564 20.52 6.75 -6.20
C MET A 564 19.41 5.93 -5.55
N ALA A 565 18.72 6.44 -4.53
CA ALA A 565 17.60 5.77 -3.88
C ALA A 565 16.25 6.29 -4.40
N GLN A 566 15.35 5.35 -4.71
CA GLN A 566 13.93 5.60 -4.94
C GLN A 566 13.10 4.86 -3.89
N LEU A 567 12.15 5.56 -3.25
CA LEU A 567 11.31 5.04 -2.18
C LEU A 567 9.83 5.12 -2.53
N ASP A 568 9.02 4.22 -1.97
CA ASP A 568 7.57 4.34 -2.14
C ASP A 568 7.00 5.46 -1.26
N ARG A 569 5.92 6.09 -1.73
CA ARG A 569 5.13 7.08 -0.99
C ARG A 569 4.52 6.54 0.30
N VAL A 570 4.71 5.26 0.64
CA VAL A 570 4.37 4.63 1.93
C VAL A 570 5.58 4.37 2.86
N SER A 571 6.81 4.84 2.60
CA SER A 571 7.97 4.61 3.51
C SER A 571 9.05 5.72 3.60
N THR A 572 8.61 6.97 3.68
CA THR A 572 9.31 8.27 3.57
C THR A 572 8.47 9.49 4.08
N THR A 573 9.05 10.51 4.67
CA THR A 573 8.33 11.75 4.98
C THR A 573 9.06 12.92 4.33
N PRO A 574 8.49 14.13 4.28
CA PRO A 574 9.24 15.31 3.85
C PRO A 574 10.57 15.46 4.62
N GLU A 575 10.60 15.03 5.88
CA GLU A 575 11.83 14.98 6.69
C GLU A 575 12.84 13.94 6.18
N ILE A 576 12.39 12.73 5.81
CA ILE A 576 13.27 11.72 5.21
C ILE A 576 13.82 12.21 3.86
N MET A 577 12.98 12.83 3.03
CA MET A 577 13.40 13.42 1.76
C MET A 577 14.53 14.43 1.96
N LYS A 578 14.41 15.31 2.96
CA LYS A 578 15.41 16.29 3.35
C LYS A 578 16.69 15.63 3.88
N ASN A 579 16.56 14.79 4.91
CA ASN A 579 17.69 14.29 5.71
C ASN A 579 18.58 13.32 4.92
N TYR A 580 17.99 12.52 4.03
CA TYR A 580 18.72 11.54 3.22
C TYR A 580 18.95 12.01 1.78
N SER A 581 18.52 13.24 1.43
CA SER A 581 18.65 13.79 0.07
C SER A 581 18.14 12.82 -1.02
N ILE A 582 16.99 12.20 -0.75
CA ILE A 582 16.40 11.13 -1.56
C ILE A 582 16.16 11.63 -2.99
N GLY A 583 16.63 10.85 -3.97
CA GLY A 583 16.60 11.23 -5.38
C GLY A 583 15.23 11.12 -6.02
N SER A 584 14.42 10.16 -5.59
CA SER A 584 13.16 9.86 -6.24
C SER A 584 12.14 9.23 -5.30
N LEU A 585 10.87 9.43 -5.61
CA LEU A 585 9.76 8.69 -5.03
C LEU A 585 9.00 7.92 -6.10
N LEU A 586 8.20 6.96 -5.68
CA LEU A 586 7.18 6.36 -6.52
C LEU A 586 5.88 6.08 -5.77
N SER A 587 4.84 5.80 -6.55
CA SER A 587 3.66 5.06 -6.11
C SER A 587 3.64 3.69 -6.79
N GLY A 588 3.74 2.61 -6.02
CA GLY A 588 3.44 1.26 -6.49
C GLY A 588 1.96 1.07 -6.86
N GLY A 589 1.59 -0.08 -7.43
CA GLY A 589 0.20 -0.38 -7.80
C GLY A 589 -0.75 -0.30 -6.60
N GLY A 590 -1.72 0.61 -6.64
CA GLY A 590 -2.63 0.89 -5.52
C GLY A 590 -2.09 1.81 -4.42
N SER A 591 -0.85 2.30 -4.51
CA SER A 591 -0.25 3.24 -3.56
C SER A 591 -0.70 4.69 -3.87
N VAL A 592 -1.88 5.05 -3.36
CA VAL A 592 -2.55 6.34 -3.61
C VAL A 592 -2.59 7.22 -2.35
N PRO A 593 -2.78 8.56 -2.43
CA PRO A 593 -2.87 9.43 -1.26
C PRO A 593 -4.01 9.04 -0.31
N CYS A 594 -5.19 8.76 -0.87
CA CYS A 594 -6.40 8.31 -0.19
C CYS A 594 -7.36 7.65 -1.20
N PRO A 595 -8.37 6.87 -0.76
CA PRO A 595 -9.37 6.31 -1.66
C PRO A 595 -10.08 7.41 -2.47
N ARG A 596 -10.09 7.26 -3.80
CA ARG A 596 -10.71 8.22 -4.73
C ARG A 596 -10.13 9.64 -4.70
N ALA A 597 -8.83 9.77 -4.34
CA ALA A 597 -8.09 11.03 -4.38
C ALA A 597 -8.30 11.82 -5.69
N THR A 598 -8.54 13.12 -5.56
CA THR A 598 -8.63 14.07 -6.68
C THR A 598 -7.25 14.41 -7.24
N ALA A 599 -7.18 15.03 -8.43
CA ALA A 599 -5.91 15.50 -8.99
C ALA A 599 -5.21 16.48 -8.04
N GLU A 600 -5.97 17.32 -7.35
CA GLU A 600 -5.50 18.27 -6.34
C GLU A 600 -4.89 17.59 -5.12
N ASP A 601 -5.50 16.49 -4.64
CA ASP A 601 -4.95 15.71 -3.51
C ASP A 601 -3.58 15.12 -3.87
N TRP A 602 -3.44 14.61 -5.09
CA TRP A 602 -2.15 14.16 -5.61
C TRP A 602 -1.13 15.30 -5.73
N VAL A 603 -1.52 16.43 -6.32
CA VAL A 603 -0.65 17.62 -6.44
C VAL A 603 -0.18 18.08 -5.07
N LYS A 604 -1.07 18.09 -4.07
CA LYS A 604 -0.74 18.44 -2.69
C LYS A 604 0.32 17.50 -2.12
N MET A 605 0.11 16.19 -2.22
CA MET A 605 1.05 15.17 -1.74
C MET A 605 2.42 15.30 -2.44
N VAL A 606 2.45 15.42 -3.77
CA VAL A 606 3.69 15.55 -4.54
C VAL A 606 4.45 16.80 -4.13
N ASN A 607 3.77 17.95 -3.99
CA ASN A 607 4.38 19.19 -3.56
C ASN A 607 4.92 19.14 -2.13
N GLU A 608 4.27 18.40 -1.23
CA GLU A 608 4.74 18.21 0.14
C GLU A 608 6.08 17.47 0.18
N PHE A 609 6.21 16.35 -0.54
CA PHE A 609 7.48 15.63 -0.64
C PHE A 609 8.55 16.45 -1.38
N GLN A 610 8.16 17.19 -2.42
CA GLN A 610 9.06 18.05 -3.16
C GLN A 610 9.65 19.15 -2.26
N ASN A 611 8.82 19.80 -1.44
CA ASN A 611 9.27 20.80 -0.47
C ASN A 611 10.27 20.21 0.54
N GLY A 612 10.05 18.97 0.98
CA GLY A 612 11.03 18.21 1.75
C GLY A 612 12.40 18.13 1.03
N SER A 613 12.40 17.68 -0.22
CA SER A 613 13.62 17.59 -1.05
C SER A 613 14.32 18.94 -1.27
N LEU A 614 13.55 19.99 -1.55
CA LEU A 614 14.06 21.35 -1.79
C LEU A 614 14.63 22.01 -0.53
N SER A 615 14.19 21.58 0.66
CA SER A 615 14.72 22.06 1.95
C SER A 615 16.06 21.43 2.35
N SER A 616 16.57 20.47 1.56
CA SER A 616 17.93 19.94 1.72
C SER A 616 18.99 20.99 1.42
N ARG A 617 20.22 20.79 1.89
CA ARG A 617 21.34 21.75 1.76
C ARG A 617 21.56 22.25 0.33
N LEU A 618 21.43 21.36 -0.66
CA LEU A 618 21.63 21.68 -2.08
C LEU A 618 20.31 21.95 -2.83
N GLY A 619 19.16 21.72 -2.19
CA GLY A 619 17.84 21.92 -2.80
C GLY A 619 17.66 21.14 -4.11
N ILE A 620 18.14 19.89 -4.17
CA ILE A 620 18.00 19.06 -5.36
C ILE A 620 16.55 18.55 -5.41
N PRO A 621 15.78 18.79 -6.48
CA PRO A 621 14.40 18.33 -6.58
C PRO A 621 14.34 16.80 -6.68
N MET A 622 13.34 16.16 -6.05
CA MET A 622 13.06 14.75 -6.27
C MET A 622 12.29 14.57 -7.58
N ILE A 623 12.39 13.39 -8.18
CA ILE A 623 11.54 12.99 -9.32
C ILE A 623 10.55 11.92 -8.84
N PHE A 624 9.25 12.11 -9.08
CA PHE A 624 8.20 11.17 -8.64
C PHE A 624 7.78 10.26 -9.81
N GLY A 625 7.89 8.95 -9.64
CA GLY A 625 7.55 7.93 -10.64
C GLY A 625 6.21 7.24 -10.38
N ILE A 626 5.53 6.78 -11.43
CA ILE A 626 4.34 5.92 -11.29
C ILE A 626 4.15 5.02 -12.52
N ASP A 627 3.52 3.86 -12.34
CA ASP A 627 3.13 2.95 -13.42
C ASP A 627 1.91 3.46 -14.23
N ALA A 628 2.08 4.52 -15.02
CA ALA A 628 1.06 4.95 -15.98
C ALA A 628 1.15 4.18 -17.31
N VAL A 629 0.81 2.88 -17.29
CA VAL A 629 1.08 1.92 -18.37
C VAL A 629 -0.03 1.78 -19.41
N HIS A 630 -1.23 2.28 -19.14
CA HIS A 630 -2.35 2.32 -20.10
C HIS A 630 -3.30 3.50 -19.79
N GLY A 631 -2.69 4.68 -19.66
CA GLY A 631 -3.27 5.85 -18.99
C GLY A 631 -2.75 6.00 -17.57
N HIS A 632 -3.25 6.99 -16.83
CA HIS A 632 -2.85 7.26 -15.44
C HIS A 632 -3.59 6.35 -14.45
N ASN A 633 -3.41 5.06 -14.65
CA ASN A 633 -4.34 4.00 -14.25
C ASN A 633 -4.52 3.78 -12.73
N ASN A 634 -3.58 4.23 -11.89
CA ASN A 634 -3.72 4.19 -10.43
C ASN A 634 -4.69 5.27 -9.91
N VAL A 635 -5.06 6.26 -10.74
CA VAL A 635 -5.79 7.45 -10.31
C VAL A 635 -7.28 7.32 -10.63
N TYR A 636 -8.10 7.58 -9.61
CA TYR A 636 -9.55 7.58 -9.75
C TYR A 636 -10.00 8.59 -10.82
N LYS A 637 -10.89 8.16 -11.72
CA LYS A 637 -11.38 8.91 -12.89
C LYS A 637 -10.38 9.17 -14.00
N ALA A 638 -9.14 8.70 -13.93
CA ALA A 638 -8.25 8.76 -15.09
C ALA A 638 -8.86 8.03 -16.30
N THR A 639 -8.50 8.47 -17.51
CA THR A 639 -8.83 7.71 -18.72
C THR A 639 -8.01 6.42 -18.74
N ILE A 640 -8.68 5.28 -18.95
CA ILE A 640 -8.03 3.97 -19.05
C ILE A 640 -8.07 3.53 -20.51
N PHE A 641 -6.90 3.50 -21.14
CA PHE A 641 -6.72 3.05 -22.52
C PHE A 641 -6.67 1.50 -22.60
N PRO A 642 -6.83 0.91 -23.79
CA PRO A 642 -6.56 -0.50 -23.98
C PRO A 642 -5.13 -0.86 -23.56
N HIS A 643 -4.96 -2.05 -22.97
CA HIS A 643 -3.62 -2.57 -22.70
C HIS A 643 -2.84 -2.84 -23.99
N ASN A 644 -1.51 -2.92 -23.85
CA ASN A 644 -0.57 -2.91 -24.97
C ASN A 644 -0.84 -3.98 -26.03
N ILE A 645 -1.26 -5.20 -25.66
CA ILE A 645 -1.62 -6.24 -26.64
C ILE A 645 -2.68 -5.77 -27.63
N GLY A 646 -3.70 -5.05 -27.15
CA GLY A 646 -4.75 -4.45 -27.97
C GLY A 646 -4.23 -3.27 -28.79
N LEU A 647 -3.36 -2.43 -28.22
CA LEU A 647 -2.70 -1.36 -28.97
C LEU A 647 -1.82 -1.91 -30.10
N GLY A 648 -1.13 -3.03 -29.87
CA GLY A 648 -0.42 -3.75 -30.93
C GLY A 648 -1.36 -4.21 -32.04
N ALA A 649 -2.57 -4.67 -31.67
CA ALA A 649 -3.58 -5.12 -32.63
C ALA A 649 -4.04 -4.02 -33.59
N THR A 650 -3.94 -2.74 -33.19
CA THR A 650 -4.28 -1.58 -34.03
C THR A 650 -3.35 -1.37 -35.22
N ARG A 651 -2.07 -1.78 -35.09
CA ARG A 651 -0.98 -1.43 -36.04
C ARG A 651 -0.89 0.09 -36.31
N ASP A 652 -1.20 0.91 -35.32
CA ASP A 652 -1.27 2.37 -35.45
C ASP A 652 -0.32 3.07 -34.45
N PRO A 653 0.95 3.29 -34.84
CA PRO A 653 1.93 3.98 -34.00
C PRO A 653 1.59 5.44 -33.72
N ASP A 654 0.84 6.10 -34.61
CA ASP A 654 0.38 7.49 -34.39
C ASP A 654 -0.68 7.54 -33.30
N LEU A 655 -1.64 6.63 -33.30
CA LEU A 655 -2.59 6.45 -32.20
C LEU A 655 -1.84 6.27 -30.87
N VAL A 656 -0.86 5.37 -30.84
CA VAL A 656 -0.07 5.10 -29.62
C VAL A 656 0.75 6.32 -29.17
N LYS A 657 1.25 7.14 -30.10
CA LYS A 657 1.86 8.44 -29.80
C LYS A 657 0.85 9.42 -29.18
N ARG A 658 -0.36 9.53 -29.73
CA ARG A 658 -1.44 10.37 -29.17
C ARG A 658 -1.85 9.91 -27.78
N ILE A 659 -1.92 8.59 -27.55
CA ILE A 659 -2.17 8.01 -26.21
C ILE A 659 -1.06 8.41 -25.23
N GLY A 660 0.21 8.33 -25.64
CA GLY A 660 1.32 8.81 -24.83
C GLY A 660 1.21 10.29 -24.47
N ALA A 661 0.78 11.14 -25.42
CA ALA A 661 0.58 12.56 -25.17
C ALA A 661 -0.58 12.85 -24.19
N ALA A 662 -1.71 12.16 -24.33
CA ALA A 662 -2.83 12.24 -23.38
C ALA A 662 -2.42 11.75 -21.99
N THR A 663 -1.72 10.61 -21.92
CA THR A 663 -1.21 10.05 -20.66
C THR A 663 -0.25 11.02 -19.96
N ALA A 664 0.64 11.69 -20.70
CA ALA A 664 1.53 12.70 -20.11
C ALA A 664 0.76 13.86 -19.46
N LEU A 665 -0.33 14.32 -20.11
CA LEU A 665 -1.18 15.38 -19.57
C LEU A 665 -1.91 14.92 -18.30
N GLU A 666 -2.51 13.73 -18.28
CA GLU A 666 -3.20 13.21 -17.09
C GLU A 666 -2.22 12.96 -15.93
N VAL A 667 -1.02 12.46 -16.21
CA VAL A 667 0.01 12.27 -15.17
C VAL A 667 0.51 13.60 -14.62
N ARG A 668 0.68 14.62 -15.49
CA ARG A 668 1.03 15.97 -15.05
C ARG A 668 -0.11 16.65 -14.30
N ALA A 669 -1.37 16.32 -14.58
CA ALA A 669 -2.54 16.80 -13.83
C ALA A 669 -2.44 16.46 -12.33
N THR A 670 -1.79 15.35 -11.98
CA THR A 670 -1.58 14.93 -10.59
C THR A 670 -0.20 15.33 -10.05
N GLY A 671 0.52 16.20 -10.76
CA GLY A 671 1.84 16.69 -10.37
C GLY A 671 3.00 15.74 -10.60
N ILE A 672 2.77 14.53 -11.11
CA ILE A 672 3.81 13.51 -11.28
C ILE A 672 4.59 13.76 -12.58
N PRO A 673 5.93 13.73 -12.56
CA PRO A 673 6.73 14.07 -13.74
C PRO A 673 7.40 12.86 -14.44
N TYR A 674 7.22 11.63 -13.95
CA TYR A 674 7.90 10.42 -14.45
C TYR A 674 6.96 9.21 -14.49
N VAL A 675 6.94 8.50 -15.63
CA VAL A 675 6.16 7.27 -15.82
C VAL A 675 7.03 6.07 -16.09
N PHE A 676 6.63 4.91 -15.57
CA PHE A 676 7.24 3.62 -15.85
C PHE A 676 6.65 2.96 -17.10
N ALA A 677 6.68 3.67 -18.22
CA ALA A 677 6.18 3.22 -19.52
C ALA A 677 7.06 3.75 -20.67
N PRO A 678 7.18 3.01 -21.80
CA PRO A 678 6.46 1.78 -22.12
C PRO A 678 7.12 0.46 -21.66
N CYS A 679 6.27 -0.55 -21.42
CA CYS A 679 6.70 -1.95 -21.48
C CYS A 679 6.91 -2.34 -22.95
N ILE A 680 8.14 -2.67 -23.31
CA ILE A 680 8.58 -3.06 -24.67
C ILE A 680 9.05 -4.51 -24.68
N ALA A 681 8.50 -5.32 -23.78
CA ALA A 681 8.65 -6.77 -23.84
C ALA A 681 8.17 -7.30 -25.20
N VAL A 682 8.82 -8.35 -25.65
CA VAL A 682 8.33 -9.20 -26.75
C VAL A 682 7.92 -10.51 -26.11
N CYS A 683 6.66 -10.61 -25.69
CA CYS A 683 6.13 -11.83 -25.08
C CYS A 683 6.18 -12.98 -26.11
N ARG A 684 6.85 -14.08 -25.79
CA ARG A 684 7.00 -15.27 -26.68
C ARG A 684 6.21 -16.48 -26.20
N ASP A 685 5.57 -16.37 -25.04
CA ASP A 685 4.74 -17.40 -24.46
C ASP A 685 3.55 -16.74 -23.72
N PRO A 686 2.30 -16.91 -24.19
CA PRO A 686 1.15 -16.26 -23.59
C PRO A 686 0.84 -16.76 -22.17
N ARG A 687 1.46 -17.86 -21.70
CA ARG A 687 1.32 -18.31 -20.30
C ARG A 687 1.82 -17.28 -19.30
N TRP A 688 2.64 -16.33 -19.74
CA TRP A 688 3.13 -15.22 -18.92
C TRP A 688 2.05 -14.25 -18.49
N GLY A 689 1.97 -14.01 -17.19
CA GLY A 689 0.99 -13.12 -16.58
C GLY A 689 1.16 -11.63 -16.89
N ARG A 690 2.17 -11.23 -17.67
CA ARG A 690 2.32 -9.86 -18.20
C ARG A 690 2.24 -9.80 -19.72
N CYS A 691 1.76 -10.85 -20.39
CA CYS A 691 1.72 -10.86 -21.85
C CYS A 691 0.85 -9.73 -22.42
N TYR A 692 -0.16 -9.25 -21.68
CA TYR A 692 -0.97 -8.09 -22.06
C TYR A 692 -0.20 -6.76 -22.08
N GLU A 693 0.90 -6.66 -21.32
CA GLU A 693 1.79 -5.49 -21.32
C GLU A 693 2.73 -5.48 -22.54
N SER A 694 2.80 -6.58 -23.30
CA SER A 694 3.56 -6.70 -24.54
C SER A 694 2.70 -6.30 -25.74
N TYR A 695 3.17 -5.38 -26.58
CA TYR A 695 2.42 -5.01 -27.78
C TYR A 695 2.25 -6.18 -28.75
N SER A 696 3.25 -7.05 -28.88
CA SER A 696 3.21 -8.17 -29.83
C SER A 696 4.21 -9.27 -29.49
N GLU A 697 4.05 -10.45 -30.09
CA GLU A 697 5.12 -11.45 -30.18
C GLU A 697 6.17 -11.14 -31.26
N ASP A 698 5.85 -10.25 -32.21
CA ASP A 698 6.78 -9.77 -33.22
C ASP A 698 7.44 -8.47 -32.74
N HIS A 699 8.77 -8.50 -32.66
CA HIS A 699 9.59 -7.39 -32.24
C HIS A 699 9.40 -6.14 -33.13
N LYS A 700 9.02 -6.29 -34.41
CA LYS A 700 8.82 -5.16 -35.33
C LYS A 700 7.66 -4.28 -34.90
N ILE A 701 6.53 -4.88 -34.50
CA ILE A 701 5.38 -4.13 -33.97
C ILE A 701 5.79 -3.44 -32.67
N VAL A 702 6.50 -4.13 -31.77
CA VAL A 702 7.00 -3.53 -30.52
C VAL A 702 7.92 -2.33 -30.82
N GLN A 703 8.79 -2.41 -31.83
CA GLN A 703 9.62 -1.30 -32.29
C GLN A 703 8.79 -0.11 -32.80
N GLU A 704 7.75 -0.36 -33.58
CA GLU A 704 6.84 0.69 -34.06
C GLU A 704 6.10 1.37 -32.90
N MET A 705 5.59 0.60 -31.93
CA MET A 705 4.86 1.14 -30.76
C MET A 705 5.73 1.95 -29.79
N THR A 706 7.06 1.95 -29.95
CA THR A 706 7.94 2.89 -29.22
C THR A 706 7.64 4.36 -29.52
N GLU A 707 6.78 4.68 -30.49
CA GLU A 707 6.22 6.04 -30.70
C GLU A 707 5.52 6.63 -29.46
N ILE A 708 5.05 5.80 -28.52
CA ILE A 708 4.54 6.28 -27.23
C ILE A 708 5.55 7.15 -26.46
N ILE A 709 6.86 6.91 -26.64
CA ILE A 709 7.92 7.72 -26.02
C ILE A 709 7.89 9.16 -26.52
N ASN A 710 7.64 9.37 -27.81
CA ASN A 710 7.50 10.71 -28.39
C ASN A 710 6.21 11.39 -27.89
N GLY A 711 5.16 10.63 -27.61
CA GLY A 711 3.95 11.13 -26.96
C GLY A 711 4.22 11.62 -25.54
N LEU A 712 4.82 10.74 -24.74
CA LEU A 712 5.11 10.94 -23.32
C LEU A 712 6.12 12.07 -23.08
N GLN A 713 7.24 12.05 -23.79
CA GLN A 713 8.35 12.97 -23.58
C GLN A 713 8.34 14.16 -24.54
N GLY A 714 7.61 14.11 -25.65
CA GLY A 714 7.79 15.05 -26.77
C GLY A 714 8.84 14.56 -27.77
N GLU A 715 8.83 15.15 -28.97
CA GLU A 715 9.76 14.78 -30.04
C GLU A 715 11.16 15.36 -29.82
N ILE A 716 12.16 14.49 -29.91
CA ILE A 716 13.55 14.92 -29.87
C ILE A 716 13.87 15.80 -31.09
N PRO A 717 14.51 16.97 -30.93
CA PRO A 717 14.88 17.82 -32.07
C PRO A 717 15.80 17.08 -33.04
N ALA A 718 15.58 17.23 -34.35
CA ALA A 718 16.21 16.41 -35.40
C ALA A 718 17.75 16.32 -35.34
N ASN A 719 18.43 17.38 -34.89
CA ASN A 719 19.89 17.45 -34.80
C ASN A 719 20.45 17.12 -33.40
N SER A 720 19.63 16.56 -32.52
CA SER A 720 20.05 16.18 -31.17
C SER A 720 20.96 14.96 -31.19
N ARG A 721 21.88 14.90 -30.23
CA ARG A 721 22.74 13.74 -30.05
C ARG A 721 21.92 12.52 -29.61
N LYS A 722 21.93 11.46 -30.42
CA LYS A 722 21.27 10.18 -30.11
C LYS A 722 21.73 9.59 -28.76
N GLY A 723 20.79 8.99 -28.03
CA GLY A 723 21.02 8.38 -26.73
C GLY A 723 21.18 9.37 -25.57
N VAL A 724 20.92 10.66 -25.78
CA VAL A 724 20.78 11.66 -24.71
C VAL A 724 19.29 11.70 -24.29
N PRO A 725 18.97 11.72 -22.98
CA PRO A 725 17.58 11.82 -22.52
C PRO A 725 16.95 13.15 -22.96
N TYR A 726 15.66 13.13 -23.30
CA TYR A 726 14.91 14.30 -23.75
C TYR A 726 13.51 14.34 -23.11
N VAL A 727 13.08 15.53 -22.69
CA VAL A 727 11.69 15.84 -22.30
C VAL A 727 11.39 17.27 -22.77
N GLY A 728 10.35 17.43 -23.60
CA GLY A 728 10.09 18.61 -24.41
C GLY A 728 9.27 19.72 -23.76
N GLY A 729 8.93 19.62 -22.48
CA GLY A 729 8.13 20.64 -21.80
C GLY A 729 7.58 20.23 -20.44
N LYS A 730 6.92 21.19 -19.76
CA LYS A 730 6.30 20.98 -18.44
C LYS A 730 5.02 20.11 -18.51
N ASP A 731 4.43 19.99 -19.69
CA ASP A 731 3.29 19.15 -20.04
C ASP A 731 3.70 17.74 -20.49
N LYS A 732 5.00 17.42 -20.46
CA LYS A 732 5.59 16.12 -20.79
C LYS A 732 6.18 15.43 -19.57
N VAL A 733 6.31 14.12 -19.63
CA VAL A 733 6.85 13.30 -18.54
C VAL A 733 8.13 12.59 -18.97
N VAL A 734 8.95 12.20 -18.01
CA VAL A 734 10.05 11.24 -18.24
C VAL A 734 9.43 9.88 -18.55
N ALA A 735 9.92 9.18 -19.59
CA ALA A 735 9.50 7.82 -19.95
C ALA A 735 10.56 6.79 -19.58
N CYS A 736 10.13 5.53 -19.44
CA CYS A 736 10.93 4.38 -19.04
C CYS A 736 10.72 3.18 -19.98
N ALA A 737 11.73 2.81 -20.76
CA ALA A 737 11.68 1.57 -21.52
C ALA A 737 11.93 0.36 -20.59
N LYS A 738 10.96 -0.57 -20.49
CA LYS A 738 11.02 -1.70 -19.55
C LYS A 738 10.58 -3.06 -20.15
N HIS A 739 11.06 -4.21 -19.67
CA HIS A 739 12.12 -4.40 -18.67
C HIS A 739 13.37 -5.03 -19.29
N PHE A 740 14.51 -4.36 -19.14
CA PHE A 740 15.76 -4.66 -19.83
C PHE A 740 16.42 -5.90 -19.23
N VAL A 741 16.61 -7.00 -19.95
CA VAL A 741 16.07 -7.31 -21.28
C VAL A 741 15.71 -8.79 -21.35
N GLY A 742 14.75 -9.14 -22.20
CA GLY A 742 14.32 -10.52 -22.42
C GLY A 742 13.24 -10.98 -21.45
N ASP A 743 12.58 -10.06 -20.75
CA ASP A 743 11.46 -10.34 -19.84
C ASP A 743 10.34 -11.16 -20.51
N GLY A 744 9.98 -10.86 -21.76
CA GLY A 744 8.98 -11.62 -22.51
C GLY A 744 9.42 -13.00 -23.02
N GLY A 745 10.68 -13.40 -22.80
CA GLY A 745 11.28 -14.64 -23.33
C GLY A 745 11.48 -15.75 -22.28
N THR A 746 10.90 -15.62 -21.09
CA THR A 746 11.16 -16.54 -20.00
C THR A 746 10.65 -17.95 -20.30
N THR A 747 11.36 -18.95 -19.77
CA THR A 747 11.04 -20.36 -19.97
C THR A 747 9.60 -20.65 -19.52
N ARG A 748 8.79 -21.18 -20.45
CA ARG A 748 7.35 -21.49 -20.27
C ARG A 748 6.49 -20.28 -19.89
N GLY A 749 6.96 -19.05 -20.14
CA GLY A 749 6.29 -17.83 -19.75
C GLY A 749 6.20 -17.62 -18.24
N ILE A 750 7.08 -18.23 -17.42
CA ILE A 750 7.04 -18.01 -15.98
C ILE A 750 7.64 -16.64 -15.66
N ASN A 751 6.90 -15.79 -14.94
CA ASN A 751 7.33 -14.45 -14.57
C ASN A 751 8.65 -14.48 -13.77
N GLU A 752 9.52 -13.49 -13.99
CA GLU A 752 10.83 -13.33 -13.33
C GLU A 752 11.87 -14.47 -13.53
N ASN A 753 11.52 -15.47 -14.35
CA ASN A 753 12.32 -16.66 -14.53
C ASN A 753 13.46 -16.44 -15.55
N ASN A 754 14.08 -17.53 -16.01
CA ASN A 754 15.21 -17.52 -16.91
C ASN A 754 14.75 -17.51 -18.37
N THR A 755 15.25 -16.54 -19.13
CA THR A 755 15.19 -16.48 -20.60
C THR A 755 16.40 -17.21 -21.16
N VAL A 756 16.14 -18.34 -21.82
CA VAL A 756 17.17 -19.22 -22.38
C VAL A 756 17.21 -19.02 -23.88
N THR A 757 18.19 -18.27 -24.34
CA THR A 757 18.40 -17.99 -25.77
C THR A 757 19.84 -17.58 -26.01
N ASP A 758 20.34 -17.82 -27.22
CA ASP A 758 21.69 -17.38 -27.58
C ASP A 758 21.73 -15.85 -27.79
N TRP A 759 22.91 -15.34 -28.12
CA TRP A 759 23.09 -13.91 -28.35
C TRP A 759 22.31 -13.42 -29.57
N HIS A 760 22.17 -14.26 -30.60
CA HIS A 760 21.43 -13.89 -31.80
C HIS A 760 19.96 -13.70 -31.48
N GLY A 761 19.32 -14.66 -30.80
CA GLY A 761 17.92 -14.59 -30.39
C GLY A 761 17.64 -13.41 -29.45
N LEU A 762 18.52 -13.15 -28.47
CA LEU A 762 18.39 -11.99 -27.60
C LEU A 762 18.41 -10.67 -28.40
N LEU A 763 19.36 -10.54 -29.34
CA LEU A 763 19.54 -9.31 -30.12
C LEU A 763 18.53 -9.13 -31.25
N SER A 764 18.03 -10.21 -31.85
CA SER A 764 17.08 -10.16 -32.95
C SER A 764 15.63 -10.01 -32.48
N ILE A 765 15.30 -10.52 -31.28
CA ILE A 765 13.93 -10.50 -30.76
C ILE A 765 13.77 -9.45 -29.64
N HIS A 766 14.57 -9.52 -28.58
CA HIS A 766 14.28 -8.78 -27.34
C HIS A 766 14.99 -7.41 -27.23
N MET A 767 16.07 -7.20 -27.98
CA MET A 767 16.84 -5.96 -27.96
C MET A 767 16.36 -4.82 -28.90
N PRO A 768 15.77 -5.08 -30.10
CA PRO A 768 15.59 -4.04 -31.11
C PRO A 768 14.83 -2.79 -30.62
N ALA A 769 13.74 -2.98 -29.85
CA ALA A 769 12.94 -1.87 -29.33
C ALA A 769 13.70 -0.96 -28.34
N TYR A 770 14.74 -1.47 -27.66
CA TYR A 770 15.62 -0.62 -26.84
C TYR A 770 16.44 0.34 -27.69
N TYR A 771 16.97 -0.11 -28.83
CA TYR A 771 17.67 0.78 -29.74
C TYR A 771 16.76 1.90 -30.25
N ASN A 772 15.54 1.56 -30.69
CA ASN A 772 14.52 2.54 -31.10
C ASN A 772 14.19 3.54 -29.97
N SER A 773 14.01 3.06 -28.74
CA SER A 773 13.72 3.89 -27.57
C SER A 773 14.87 4.88 -27.25
N ILE A 774 16.12 4.41 -27.32
CA ILE A 774 17.32 5.21 -27.03
C ILE A 774 17.52 6.31 -28.07
N ILE A 775 17.30 6.04 -29.35
CA ILE A 775 17.44 7.07 -30.40
C ILE A 775 16.30 8.10 -30.36
N LYS A 776 15.13 7.74 -29.82
CA LYS A 776 14.02 8.67 -29.50
C LYS A 776 14.25 9.47 -28.21
N GLY A 777 15.36 9.24 -27.52
CA GLY A 777 15.74 9.99 -26.32
C GLY A 777 15.01 9.54 -25.06
N VAL A 778 14.60 8.27 -24.95
CA VAL A 778 14.02 7.72 -23.71
C VAL A 778 14.90 8.06 -22.52
N SER A 779 14.29 8.56 -21.45
CA SER A 779 15.05 9.15 -20.35
C SER A 779 15.54 8.11 -19.34
N THR A 780 14.81 7.01 -19.17
CA THR A 780 15.17 5.93 -18.25
C THR A 780 14.99 4.54 -18.87
N VAL A 781 15.69 3.56 -18.30
CA VAL A 781 15.53 2.14 -18.64
C VAL A 781 15.43 1.36 -17.33
N MET A 782 14.39 0.53 -17.19
CA MET A 782 14.21 -0.33 -16.01
C MET A 782 14.74 -1.73 -16.30
N VAL A 783 15.51 -2.29 -15.36
CA VAL A 783 16.10 -3.64 -15.49
C VAL A 783 15.09 -4.71 -15.09
N SER A 784 14.99 -5.79 -15.87
CA SER A 784 14.08 -6.93 -15.64
C SER A 784 14.47 -7.79 -14.44
N TYR A 785 13.50 -8.35 -13.71
CA TYR A 785 13.76 -9.40 -12.71
C TYR A 785 14.35 -10.68 -13.30
N SER A 786 14.11 -10.94 -14.58
CA SER A 786 14.48 -12.17 -15.26
C SER A 786 15.99 -12.41 -15.24
N SER A 787 16.37 -13.65 -15.53
CA SER A 787 17.73 -14.00 -15.87
C SER A 787 17.87 -14.18 -17.37
N TRP A 788 19.05 -13.93 -17.91
CA TRP A 788 19.43 -14.40 -19.24
C TRP A 788 20.51 -15.47 -19.09
N ASN A 789 20.23 -16.69 -19.57
CA ASN A 789 21.10 -17.87 -19.45
C ASN A 789 21.67 -18.07 -18.03
N GLY A 790 20.81 -17.92 -17.02
CA GLY A 790 21.14 -18.13 -15.61
C GLY A 790 21.70 -16.89 -14.89
N VAL A 791 22.04 -15.82 -15.60
CA VAL A 791 22.56 -14.58 -15.00
C VAL A 791 21.42 -13.58 -14.79
N LYS A 792 21.16 -13.21 -13.53
CA LYS A 792 20.16 -12.18 -13.19
C LYS A 792 20.47 -10.85 -13.88
N MET A 793 19.48 -10.26 -14.53
CA MET A 793 19.66 -9.01 -15.27
C MET A 793 20.13 -7.85 -14.37
N HIS A 794 19.62 -7.78 -13.12
CA HIS A 794 20.10 -6.81 -12.12
C HIS A 794 21.58 -6.98 -11.73
N ALA A 795 22.20 -8.14 -11.97
CA ALA A 795 23.63 -8.38 -11.74
C ALA A 795 24.46 -8.41 -13.04
N ASN A 796 23.83 -8.21 -14.20
CA ASN A 796 24.47 -8.44 -15.50
C ASN A 796 25.24 -7.20 -16.00
N HIS A 797 26.50 -7.06 -15.56
CA HIS A 797 27.37 -5.96 -15.99
C HIS A 797 27.59 -5.89 -17.51
N HIS A 798 27.63 -7.05 -18.16
CA HIS A 798 27.85 -7.12 -19.61
C HIS A 798 26.70 -6.47 -20.37
N LEU A 799 25.45 -6.79 -20.04
CA LEU A 799 24.29 -6.20 -20.70
C LEU A 799 24.00 -4.77 -20.23
N VAL A 800 24.01 -4.52 -18.91
CA VAL A 800 23.59 -3.22 -18.37
C VAL A 800 24.64 -2.13 -18.61
N THR A 801 25.93 -2.42 -18.42
CA THR A 801 27.00 -1.44 -18.68
C THR A 801 27.56 -1.59 -20.08
N LYS A 802 28.13 -2.75 -20.43
CA LYS A 802 28.88 -2.87 -21.69
C LYS A 802 27.98 -2.78 -22.93
N PHE A 803 26.76 -3.27 -22.86
CA PHE A 803 25.84 -3.19 -24.00
C PHE A 803 25.00 -1.91 -23.97
N LEU A 804 24.13 -1.73 -22.98
CA LEU A 804 23.20 -0.60 -22.92
C LEU A 804 23.90 0.76 -22.84
N LYS A 805 24.84 0.92 -21.90
CA LYS A 805 25.55 2.20 -21.72
C LYS A 805 26.68 2.40 -22.72
N ASP A 806 27.54 1.39 -22.91
CA ASP A 806 28.76 1.55 -23.72
C ASP A 806 28.51 1.30 -25.22
N THR A 807 27.68 0.32 -25.62
CA THR A 807 27.40 0.04 -27.04
C THR A 807 26.26 0.89 -27.59
N LEU A 808 25.07 0.83 -26.97
CA LEU A 808 23.90 1.61 -27.40
C LEU A 808 24.00 3.10 -27.04
N LYS A 809 25.04 3.48 -26.27
CA LYS A 809 25.30 4.87 -25.85
C LYS A 809 24.13 5.50 -25.11
N PHE A 810 23.40 4.72 -24.31
CA PHE A 810 22.37 5.25 -23.42
C PHE A 810 22.99 6.18 -22.36
N ARG A 811 22.52 7.43 -22.29
CA ARG A 811 22.99 8.47 -21.36
C ARG A 811 21.93 8.95 -20.37
N GLY A 812 20.74 8.36 -20.38
CA GLY A 812 19.79 8.43 -19.27
C GLY A 812 20.28 7.63 -18.07
N PHE A 813 19.40 7.42 -17.09
CA PHE A 813 19.70 6.59 -15.93
C PHE A 813 18.98 5.24 -15.98
N VAL A 814 19.66 4.21 -15.50
CA VAL A 814 19.15 2.83 -15.36
C VAL A 814 18.54 2.68 -13.97
N ILE A 815 17.28 2.27 -13.90
CA ILE A 815 16.57 2.02 -12.64
C ILE A 815 16.39 0.51 -12.42
N SER A 816 16.44 0.03 -11.18
CA SER A 816 15.99 -1.33 -10.87
C SER A 816 14.46 -1.41 -10.90
N ASP A 817 13.92 -2.59 -11.19
CA ASP A 817 12.56 -2.94 -10.78
C ASP A 817 12.41 -2.99 -9.23
N TRP A 818 11.17 -3.14 -8.75
CA TRP A 818 10.77 -3.13 -7.35
C TRP A 818 11.43 -4.27 -6.54
N HIS A 819 12.28 -3.93 -5.57
CA HIS A 819 13.13 -4.93 -4.89
C HIS A 819 13.96 -5.79 -5.87
N GLY A 820 14.23 -5.30 -7.08
CA GLY A 820 14.85 -6.12 -8.12
C GLY A 820 16.27 -6.58 -7.76
N ILE A 821 17.01 -5.75 -7.01
CA ILE A 821 18.32 -6.17 -6.50
C ILE A 821 18.19 -7.24 -5.41
N ASP A 822 17.15 -7.22 -4.58
CA ASP A 822 16.91 -8.25 -3.55
C ASP A 822 16.78 -9.63 -4.19
N LYS A 823 16.12 -9.69 -5.34
CA LYS A 823 15.87 -10.92 -6.11
C LYS A 823 17.09 -11.41 -6.91
N ILE A 824 18.27 -10.80 -6.73
CA ILE A 824 19.54 -11.36 -7.24
C ILE A 824 19.91 -12.65 -6.51
N THR A 825 19.61 -12.74 -5.21
CA THR A 825 19.90 -13.94 -4.39
C THR A 825 18.69 -14.87 -4.33
N SER A 826 18.95 -16.15 -4.04
CA SER A 826 17.90 -17.14 -3.74
C SER A 826 18.13 -17.74 -2.35
N PRO A 827 17.19 -17.58 -1.39
CA PRO A 827 15.98 -16.78 -1.49
C PRO A 827 16.29 -15.27 -1.67
N PRO A 828 15.31 -14.46 -2.11
CA PRO A 828 15.50 -13.00 -2.21
C PRO A 828 16.01 -12.41 -0.91
N LYS A 829 16.92 -11.45 -1.01
CA LYS A 829 17.56 -10.74 0.12
C LYS A 829 18.43 -11.60 1.06
N ALA A 830 18.68 -12.87 0.77
CA ALA A 830 19.55 -13.74 1.59
C ALA A 830 20.95 -13.15 1.85
N ASN A 831 21.49 -12.37 0.91
CA ASN A 831 22.69 -11.57 1.12
C ASN A 831 22.55 -10.19 0.45
N TYR A 832 21.93 -9.26 1.18
CA TYR A 832 21.63 -7.93 0.62
C TYR A 832 22.87 -7.07 0.36
N THR A 833 23.93 -7.21 1.18
CA THR A 833 25.21 -6.53 0.90
C THR A 833 25.77 -6.97 -0.46
N TYR A 834 25.76 -8.27 -0.75
CA TYR A 834 26.16 -8.79 -2.05
C TYR A 834 25.24 -8.25 -3.16
N ALA A 835 23.92 -8.27 -2.97
CA ALA A 835 22.96 -7.75 -3.95
C ALA A 835 23.19 -6.28 -4.30
N VAL A 836 23.39 -5.40 -3.30
CA VAL A 836 23.75 -3.99 -3.52
C VAL A 836 25.08 -3.88 -4.26
N GLN A 837 26.09 -4.66 -3.84
CA GLN A 837 27.39 -4.65 -4.49
C GLN A 837 27.27 -4.97 -5.99
N VAL A 838 26.73 -6.14 -6.33
CA VAL A 838 26.70 -6.58 -7.72
C VAL A 838 25.70 -5.78 -8.56
N GLY A 839 24.60 -5.30 -7.98
CA GLY A 839 23.62 -4.45 -8.67
C GLY A 839 24.21 -3.10 -9.11
N ILE A 840 24.90 -2.42 -8.19
CA ILE A 840 25.54 -1.13 -8.50
C ILE A 840 26.75 -1.32 -9.43
N GLN A 841 27.54 -2.38 -9.24
CA GLN A 841 28.64 -2.73 -10.14
C GLN A 841 28.15 -3.11 -11.54
N ALA A 842 26.99 -3.77 -11.66
CA ALA A 842 26.39 -4.12 -12.95
C ALA A 842 26.05 -2.88 -13.80
N GLY A 843 25.72 -1.77 -13.15
CA GLY A 843 25.48 -0.50 -13.82
C GLY A 843 24.16 0.17 -13.45
N ILE A 844 23.42 -0.33 -12.47
CA ILE A 844 22.19 0.33 -11.98
C ILE A 844 22.55 1.71 -11.43
N ASP A 845 21.78 2.73 -11.80
CA ASP A 845 21.99 4.13 -11.42
C ASP A 845 21.08 4.54 -10.26
N MET A 846 19.84 4.05 -10.26
CA MET A 846 18.84 4.29 -9.23
C MET A 846 18.23 2.94 -8.81
N VAL A 847 18.13 2.71 -7.51
CA VAL A 847 17.55 1.49 -6.94
C VAL A 847 16.17 1.80 -6.38
N MET A 848 15.18 1.05 -6.83
CA MET A 848 13.83 1.02 -6.27
C MET A 848 13.84 0.15 -5.01
N VAL A 849 14.16 0.79 -3.88
CA VAL A 849 14.41 0.17 -2.55
C VAL A 849 13.11 -0.14 -1.79
N PRO A 850 11.95 0.19 -2.35
CA PRO A 850 10.87 1.08 -1.84
C PRO A 850 10.83 1.40 -0.34
N TYR A 851 11.20 0.48 0.53
CA TYR A 851 10.93 0.54 1.95
C TYR A 851 12.16 0.69 2.83
N ASN A 852 13.35 0.21 2.41
CA ASN A 852 14.54 0.16 3.28
C ASN A 852 15.77 1.03 2.88
N GLN A 853 15.62 2.36 2.82
CA GLN A 853 16.67 3.38 2.56
C GLN A 853 17.89 3.27 3.45
N THR A 854 17.79 3.14 4.78
CA THR A 854 19.02 3.21 5.59
C THR A 854 19.82 1.95 5.34
N GLU A 855 19.19 0.77 5.24
CA GLU A 855 19.83 -0.48 4.76
C GLU A 855 20.52 -0.34 3.42
N PHE A 856 19.85 0.24 2.44
CA PHE A 856 20.49 0.44 1.15
C PHE A 856 21.65 1.47 1.21
N ILE A 857 21.41 2.62 1.85
CA ILE A 857 22.32 3.77 1.88
C ILE A 857 23.58 3.44 2.66
N ASP A 858 23.47 2.87 3.85
CA ASP A 858 24.61 2.62 4.70
C ASP A 858 25.42 1.41 4.18
N ILE A 859 24.81 0.37 3.56
CA ILE A 859 25.54 -0.69 2.84
C ILE A 859 26.32 -0.08 1.69
N LEU A 860 25.67 0.73 0.83
CA LEU A 860 26.34 1.32 -0.31
C LEU A 860 27.46 2.27 0.12
N THR A 861 27.24 3.03 1.20
CA THR A 861 28.28 3.88 1.81
C THR A 861 29.47 3.06 2.25
N SER A 862 29.24 1.97 3.00
CA SER A 862 30.28 1.04 3.46
C SER A 862 31.07 0.43 2.29
N LEU A 863 30.38 0.02 1.21
CA LEU A 863 31.02 -0.54 0.02
C LEU A 863 31.90 0.49 -0.72
N VAL A 864 31.51 1.76 -0.72
CA VAL A 864 32.31 2.84 -1.32
C VAL A 864 33.51 3.20 -0.46
N GLU A 865 33.32 3.35 0.86
CA GLU A 865 34.40 3.68 1.80
C GLU A 865 35.47 2.59 1.87
N LYS A 866 35.05 1.31 1.74
CA LYS A 866 35.97 0.16 1.66
C LYS A 866 36.58 -0.03 0.27
N ASN A 867 36.33 0.87 -0.68
CA ASN A 867 36.78 0.80 -2.07
C ASN A 867 36.32 -0.47 -2.84
N VAL A 868 35.24 -1.12 -2.39
CA VAL A 868 34.61 -2.24 -3.11
C VAL A 868 33.84 -1.71 -4.33
N ILE A 869 33.14 -0.59 -4.16
CA ILE A 869 32.55 0.17 -5.27
C ILE A 869 33.35 1.46 -5.44
N PRO A 870 33.96 1.71 -6.61
CA PRO A 870 34.73 2.92 -6.81
C PRO A 870 33.81 4.15 -6.86
N MET A 871 34.25 5.26 -6.28
CA MET A 871 33.52 6.55 -6.35
C MET A 871 33.21 6.99 -7.80
N SER A 872 33.99 6.54 -8.78
CA SER A 872 33.71 6.77 -10.20
C SER A 872 32.36 6.17 -10.65
N ARG A 873 31.96 5.01 -10.10
CA ARG A 873 30.67 4.37 -10.37
C ARG A 873 29.51 5.18 -9.79
N ILE A 874 29.64 5.63 -8.55
CA ILE A 874 28.67 6.53 -7.89
C ILE A 874 28.54 7.84 -8.69
N ASN A 875 29.67 8.42 -9.09
CA ASN A 875 29.68 9.64 -9.88
C ASN A 875 29.05 9.45 -11.29
N ASP A 876 29.17 8.28 -11.92
CA ASP A 876 28.45 7.98 -13.16
C ASP A 876 26.94 7.92 -12.95
N ALA A 877 26.48 7.19 -11.92
CA ALA A 877 25.08 7.06 -11.58
C ALA A 877 24.41 8.42 -11.34
N VAL A 878 25.00 9.22 -10.45
CA VAL A 878 24.43 10.53 -10.10
C VAL A 878 24.46 11.50 -11.27
N ARG A 879 25.51 11.50 -12.10
CA ARG A 879 25.53 12.34 -13.33
C ARG A 879 24.38 11.99 -14.28
N ARG A 880 24.00 10.72 -14.38
CA ARG A 880 22.88 10.28 -15.23
C ARG A 880 21.54 10.71 -14.66
N ILE A 881 21.34 10.56 -13.35
CA ILE A 881 20.14 11.00 -12.63
C ILE A 881 19.96 12.52 -12.78
N LEU A 882 21.01 13.29 -12.47
CA LEU A 882 20.99 14.75 -12.59
C LEU A 882 20.77 15.19 -14.04
N ARG A 883 21.34 14.49 -15.03
CA ARG A 883 21.10 14.79 -16.45
C ARG A 883 19.62 14.73 -16.79
N VAL A 884 18.91 13.69 -16.37
CA VAL A 884 17.46 13.58 -16.63
C VAL A 884 16.72 14.72 -15.93
N LYS A 885 16.99 14.98 -14.65
CA LYS A 885 16.34 16.06 -13.87
C LYS A 885 16.56 17.45 -14.47
N PHE A 886 17.77 17.78 -14.91
CA PHE A 886 18.03 19.05 -15.61
C PHE A 886 17.40 19.09 -17.00
N SER A 887 17.47 17.99 -17.77
CA SER A 887 16.95 17.97 -19.15
C SER A 887 15.44 18.17 -19.21
N MET A 888 14.72 17.73 -18.18
CA MET A 888 13.27 17.92 -18.08
C MET A 888 12.85 19.25 -17.41
N GLY A 889 13.80 20.11 -17.03
CA GLY A 889 13.52 21.38 -16.38
C GLY A 889 13.01 21.26 -14.93
N LEU A 890 13.31 20.16 -14.23
CA LEU A 890 12.81 19.91 -12.87
C LEU A 890 13.42 20.86 -11.84
N PHE A 891 14.60 21.42 -12.11
CA PHE A 891 15.21 22.46 -11.27
C PHE A 891 14.54 23.83 -11.43
N GLU A 892 13.96 24.09 -12.60
CA GLU A 892 13.27 25.34 -12.90
C GLU A 892 11.81 25.28 -12.44
N ASN A 893 11.15 24.13 -12.61
CA ASN A 893 9.76 23.91 -12.23
C ASN A 893 9.65 22.67 -11.34
N PRO A 894 10.12 22.75 -10.08
CA PRO A 894 10.13 21.60 -9.19
C PRO A 894 8.74 21.26 -8.63
N LEU A 895 7.86 22.26 -8.47
CA LEU A 895 6.53 22.08 -7.91
C LEU A 895 5.51 21.78 -9.00
N ALA A 896 4.56 20.93 -8.67
CA ALA A 896 3.38 20.62 -9.48
C ALA A 896 2.48 21.85 -9.63
N ASP A 897 1.90 21.98 -10.83
CA ASP A 897 1.09 23.11 -11.29
C ASP A 897 -0.39 22.69 -11.34
N LEU A 898 -1.26 23.43 -10.64
CA LEU A 898 -2.70 23.16 -10.60
C LEU A 898 -3.40 23.47 -11.93
N SER A 899 -2.78 24.16 -12.89
CA SER A 899 -3.42 24.50 -14.17
C SER A 899 -3.72 23.29 -15.08
N LEU A 900 -3.22 22.10 -14.73
CA LEU A 900 -3.42 20.87 -15.50
C LEU A 900 -4.43 19.90 -14.87
N VAL A 901 -5.00 20.19 -13.69
CA VAL A 901 -5.91 19.26 -12.99
C VAL A 901 -7.11 18.85 -13.85
N ASP A 902 -7.62 19.76 -14.69
CA ASP A 902 -8.74 19.53 -15.62
C ASP A 902 -8.39 18.60 -16.81
N GLN A 903 -7.14 18.14 -16.93
CA GLN A 903 -6.78 17.13 -17.93
C GLN A 903 -7.13 15.71 -17.47
N LEU A 904 -7.25 15.46 -16.16
CA LEU A 904 -7.57 14.13 -15.63
C LEU A 904 -8.95 13.67 -16.11
N GLY A 905 -9.00 12.53 -16.81
CA GLY A 905 -10.26 11.95 -17.30
C GLY A 905 -11.01 12.82 -18.33
N LYS A 906 -10.31 13.73 -19.02
CA LYS A 906 -10.90 14.67 -19.97
C LYS A 906 -11.60 13.95 -21.13
N GLN A 907 -12.75 14.48 -21.57
CA GLN A 907 -13.56 13.82 -22.61
C GLN A 907 -12.78 13.55 -23.89
N ALA A 908 -11.93 14.48 -24.35
CA ALA A 908 -11.10 14.27 -25.55
C ALA A 908 -10.13 13.08 -25.41
N HIS A 909 -9.70 12.75 -24.18
CA HIS A 909 -8.84 11.60 -23.91
C HIS A 909 -9.66 10.31 -23.89
N ARG A 910 -10.89 10.36 -23.36
CA ARG A 910 -11.87 9.26 -23.46
C ARG A 910 -12.29 8.98 -24.90
N ASP A 911 -12.49 10.01 -25.72
CA ASP A 911 -12.79 9.83 -27.14
C ASP A 911 -11.63 9.15 -27.88
N LEU A 912 -10.39 9.50 -27.53
CA LEU A 912 -9.19 8.82 -28.01
C LEU A 912 -9.09 7.37 -27.52
N ALA A 913 -9.44 7.11 -26.26
CA ALA A 913 -9.49 5.75 -25.72
C ALA A 913 -10.56 4.92 -26.43
N ARG A 914 -11.75 5.48 -26.69
CA ARG A 914 -12.81 4.86 -27.50
C ARG A 914 -12.33 4.54 -28.92
N GLU A 915 -11.59 5.45 -29.56
CA GLU A 915 -10.93 5.20 -30.85
C GLU A 915 -9.96 4.01 -30.76
N ALA A 916 -9.14 3.97 -29.71
CA ALA A 916 -8.19 2.89 -29.49
C ALA A 916 -8.89 1.54 -29.25
N VAL A 917 -9.98 1.53 -28.48
CA VAL A 917 -10.82 0.34 -28.24
C VAL A 917 -11.28 -0.22 -29.58
N ARG A 918 -12.02 0.56 -30.39
CA ARG A 918 -12.56 0.06 -31.66
C ARG A 918 -11.50 -0.44 -32.64
N LYS A 919 -10.33 0.22 -32.69
CA LYS A 919 -9.21 -0.19 -33.55
C LYS A 919 -8.50 -1.45 -33.04
N SER A 920 -8.57 -1.74 -31.74
CA SER A 920 -7.89 -2.89 -31.12
C SER A 920 -8.65 -4.21 -31.28
N LEU A 921 -9.97 -4.15 -31.46
CA LEU A 921 -10.80 -5.35 -31.53
C LEU A 921 -10.49 -6.16 -32.79
N VAL A 922 -10.31 -7.46 -32.63
CA VAL A 922 -10.03 -8.39 -33.73
C VAL A 922 -11.21 -9.33 -33.92
N LEU A 923 -11.83 -9.27 -35.10
CA LEU A 923 -12.91 -10.16 -35.47
C LEU A 923 -12.34 -11.50 -35.94
N LEU A 924 -12.60 -12.57 -35.18
CA LEU A 924 -12.05 -13.90 -35.43
C LEU A 924 -12.99 -14.80 -36.23
N LYS A 925 -14.30 -14.62 -36.08
CA LYS A 925 -15.34 -15.35 -36.80
C LYS A 925 -16.54 -14.43 -37.03
N ASN A 926 -17.24 -14.56 -38.15
CA ASN A 926 -18.43 -13.76 -38.45
C ASN A 926 -19.42 -14.52 -39.36
N GLY A 927 -20.15 -15.48 -38.79
CA GLY A 927 -21.06 -16.39 -39.50
C GLY A 927 -20.46 -17.77 -39.77
N GLU A 928 -21.31 -18.75 -40.11
CA GLU A 928 -20.88 -20.08 -40.58
C GLU A 928 -20.24 -20.02 -41.98
N HIS A 929 -20.69 -19.07 -42.80
CA HIS A 929 -20.25 -18.86 -44.17
C HIS A 929 -19.97 -17.39 -44.43
N ALA A 930 -18.98 -17.09 -45.27
CA ALA A 930 -18.55 -15.73 -45.60
C ALA A 930 -19.68 -14.87 -46.22
N ASP A 931 -20.63 -15.50 -46.91
CA ASP A 931 -21.75 -14.83 -47.59
C ASP A 931 -22.94 -14.52 -46.66
N SER A 932 -22.86 -14.85 -45.36
CA SER A 932 -23.92 -14.62 -44.38
C SER A 932 -23.37 -14.12 -43.04
N PRO A 933 -22.77 -12.92 -43.01
CA PRO A 933 -22.19 -12.36 -41.79
C PRO A 933 -23.27 -12.01 -40.76
N LEU A 934 -22.93 -12.12 -39.48
CA LEU A 934 -23.78 -11.68 -38.37
C LEU A 934 -23.51 -10.20 -38.01
N LEU A 935 -22.25 -9.79 -38.01
CA LEU A 935 -21.80 -8.43 -37.75
C LEU A 935 -21.67 -7.62 -39.04
N PRO A 936 -22.09 -6.34 -39.05
CA PRO A 936 -22.62 -5.58 -37.91
C PRO A 936 -24.08 -5.94 -37.55
N LEU A 937 -24.39 -5.89 -36.25
CA LEU A 937 -25.73 -6.15 -35.72
C LEU A 937 -26.69 -4.99 -36.01
N PRO A 938 -27.98 -5.24 -36.25
CA PRO A 938 -28.96 -4.17 -36.42
C PRO A 938 -29.26 -3.51 -35.07
N LYS A 939 -29.09 -2.17 -35.00
CA LYS A 939 -29.42 -1.35 -33.83
C LYS A 939 -30.90 -1.36 -33.46
N LYS A 940 -31.78 -1.56 -34.46
CA LYS A 940 -33.23 -1.61 -34.28
C LYS A 940 -33.74 -3.03 -34.46
N THR A 941 -34.23 -3.61 -33.38
CA THR A 941 -34.94 -4.89 -33.41
C THR A 941 -35.98 -4.93 -32.29
N SER A 942 -36.76 -6.01 -32.17
CA SER A 942 -37.72 -6.16 -31.07
C SER A 942 -37.02 -6.32 -29.72
N ARG A 943 -36.06 -7.24 -29.64
CA ARG A 943 -35.39 -7.61 -28.40
C ARG A 943 -34.01 -8.22 -28.65
N ILE A 944 -33.06 -7.94 -27.75
CA ILE A 944 -31.72 -8.53 -27.73
C ILE A 944 -31.41 -9.11 -26.34
N LEU A 945 -30.49 -10.07 -26.30
CA LEU A 945 -29.92 -10.60 -25.06
C LEU A 945 -28.45 -10.14 -24.93
N VAL A 946 -28.08 -9.60 -23.77
CA VAL A 946 -26.68 -9.39 -23.39
C VAL A 946 -26.38 -10.32 -22.21
N ALA A 947 -25.31 -11.08 -22.29
CA ALA A 947 -24.95 -12.06 -21.27
C ALA A 947 -23.45 -12.12 -20.99
N GLY A 948 -23.06 -12.82 -19.93
CA GLY A 948 -21.68 -13.05 -19.52
C GLY A 948 -21.20 -12.10 -18.42
N ASN A 949 -20.37 -12.64 -17.53
CA ASN A 949 -19.81 -11.97 -16.35
C ASN A 949 -18.89 -10.76 -16.64
N HIS A 950 -18.54 -10.52 -17.91
CA HIS A 950 -17.76 -9.35 -18.32
C HIS A 950 -18.62 -8.26 -18.98
N ALA A 951 -19.91 -8.52 -19.26
CA ALA A 951 -20.76 -7.57 -19.98
C ALA A 951 -20.99 -6.28 -19.17
N ASN A 952 -21.20 -6.40 -17.86
CA ASN A 952 -21.42 -5.25 -16.98
C ASN A 952 -20.38 -5.14 -15.86
N ASN A 953 -19.10 -5.28 -16.20
CA ASN A 953 -18.00 -5.22 -15.25
C ASN A 953 -16.84 -4.36 -15.76
N LEU A 954 -16.82 -3.09 -15.34
CA LEU A 954 -15.81 -2.10 -15.75
C LEU A 954 -14.40 -2.54 -15.34
N GLY A 955 -14.25 -3.09 -14.14
CA GLY A 955 -12.99 -3.62 -13.65
C GLY A 955 -12.42 -4.72 -14.54
N TYR A 956 -13.25 -5.68 -14.97
CA TYR A 956 -12.83 -6.79 -15.82
C TYR A 956 -12.42 -6.35 -17.22
N GLN A 957 -13.14 -5.41 -17.85
CA GLN A 957 -12.72 -4.87 -19.15
C GLN A 957 -11.45 -4.01 -19.07
N CYS A 958 -11.09 -3.49 -17.90
CA CYS A 958 -9.82 -2.77 -17.70
C CYS A 958 -8.63 -3.70 -17.43
N GLY A 959 -8.84 -4.79 -16.67
CA GLY A 959 -7.81 -5.76 -16.32
C GLY A 959 -6.85 -5.30 -15.21
N GLY A 960 -5.66 -5.90 -15.17
CA GLY A 960 -4.60 -5.56 -14.21
C GLY A 960 -4.08 -4.14 -14.36
N TRP A 961 -3.30 -3.67 -13.38
CA TRP A 961 -2.82 -2.28 -13.33
C TRP A 961 -3.92 -1.21 -13.40
N THR A 962 -5.13 -1.47 -12.90
CA THR A 962 -6.21 -0.47 -12.87
C THR A 962 -6.69 -0.24 -11.44
N ILE A 963 -6.45 0.98 -10.91
CA ILE A 963 -6.69 1.41 -9.52
C ILE A 963 -5.86 0.66 -8.48
N THR A 964 -5.81 -0.66 -8.54
CA THR A 964 -4.95 -1.52 -7.72
C THR A 964 -3.95 -2.26 -8.61
N TRP A 965 -2.91 -2.83 -7.98
CA TRP A 965 -1.89 -3.61 -8.68
C TRP A 965 -2.49 -4.73 -9.54
N GLN A 966 -3.30 -5.62 -8.95
CA GLN A 966 -3.91 -6.76 -9.64
C GLN A 966 -5.15 -6.38 -10.47
N GLY A 967 -5.64 -5.15 -10.36
CA GLY A 967 -6.99 -4.79 -10.76
C GLY A 967 -8.04 -5.33 -9.78
N LEU A 968 -9.31 -4.97 -10.02
CA LEU A 968 -10.46 -5.40 -9.22
C LEU A 968 -11.66 -5.59 -10.15
N GLY A 969 -12.64 -6.39 -9.72
CA GLY A 969 -13.95 -6.47 -10.38
C GLY A 969 -14.92 -5.40 -9.90
N GLY A 970 -15.93 -5.12 -10.71
CA GLY A 970 -17.05 -4.23 -10.38
C GLY A 970 -17.00 -2.87 -11.06
N ASN A 971 -18.06 -2.08 -10.85
CA ASN A 971 -18.30 -0.84 -11.59
C ASN A 971 -17.99 0.44 -10.79
N ASN A 972 -17.71 0.32 -9.49
CA ASN A 972 -17.54 1.46 -8.58
C ASN A 972 -16.06 1.84 -8.32
N LEU A 973 -15.14 1.31 -9.13
CA LEU A 973 -13.69 1.45 -8.98
C LEU A 973 -13.15 2.75 -9.60
N THR A 974 -13.67 3.14 -10.76
CA THR A 974 -13.28 4.35 -11.51
C THR A 974 -14.45 4.80 -12.41
N SER A 975 -14.22 5.81 -13.26
CA SER A 975 -15.22 6.28 -14.24
C SER A 975 -14.97 5.69 -15.62
N GLY A 976 -16.03 5.13 -16.22
CA GLY A 976 -16.04 4.57 -17.56
C GLY A 976 -17.43 4.08 -17.96
N THR A 977 -17.53 3.45 -19.13
CA THR A 977 -18.75 2.85 -19.66
C THR A 977 -18.54 1.35 -19.83
N THR A 978 -19.38 0.54 -19.18
CA THR A 978 -19.37 -0.93 -19.37
C THR A 978 -19.86 -1.30 -20.77
N ILE A 979 -19.53 -2.50 -21.26
CA ILE A 979 -20.00 -2.98 -22.57
C ILE A 979 -21.53 -3.05 -22.61
N LEU A 980 -22.20 -3.49 -21.54
CA LEU A 980 -23.67 -3.47 -21.43
C LEU A 980 -24.22 -2.04 -21.55
N SER A 981 -23.64 -1.09 -20.81
CA SER A 981 -24.06 0.32 -20.87
C SER A 981 -23.84 0.91 -22.27
N ALA A 982 -22.73 0.54 -22.92
CA ALA A 982 -22.42 0.96 -24.28
C ALA A 982 -23.40 0.40 -25.31
N ILE A 983 -23.75 -0.88 -25.22
CA ILE A 983 -24.77 -1.51 -26.06
C ILE A 983 -26.12 -0.82 -25.85
N SER A 984 -26.49 -0.58 -24.59
CA SER A 984 -27.73 0.12 -24.24
C SER A 984 -27.83 1.52 -24.82
N GLY A 985 -26.73 2.27 -24.82
CA GLY A 985 -26.66 3.58 -25.46
C GLY A 985 -26.59 3.56 -26.99
N ALA A 986 -26.30 2.41 -27.62
CA ALA A 986 -26.09 2.31 -29.07
C ALA A 986 -27.32 1.83 -29.85
N VAL A 987 -28.21 1.05 -29.23
CA VAL A 987 -29.40 0.50 -29.89
C VAL A 987 -30.54 1.54 -30.00
N ASP A 988 -31.49 1.30 -30.91
CA ASP A 988 -32.70 2.13 -31.04
C ASP A 988 -33.51 2.05 -29.73
N PRO A 989 -34.06 3.16 -29.21
CA PRO A 989 -34.86 3.16 -27.98
C PRO A 989 -36.06 2.21 -27.98
N SER A 990 -36.53 1.75 -29.15
CA SER A 990 -37.59 0.73 -29.25
C SER A 990 -37.10 -0.71 -29.03
N THR A 991 -35.79 -0.94 -28.99
CA THR A 991 -35.19 -2.26 -28.82
C THR A 991 -35.15 -2.64 -27.35
N GLU A 992 -35.84 -3.71 -26.96
CA GLU A 992 -35.78 -4.23 -25.60
C GLU A 992 -34.44 -4.93 -25.34
N ILE A 993 -33.80 -4.62 -24.23
CA ILE A 993 -32.54 -5.24 -23.82
C ILE A 993 -32.82 -6.12 -22.62
N VAL A 994 -32.57 -7.42 -22.76
CA VAL A 994 -32.55 -8.36 -21.64
C VAL A 994 -31.10 -8.60 -21.27
N TYR A 995 -30.74 -8.34 -20.02
CA TYR A 995 -29.44 -8.69 -19.46
C TYR A 995 -29.60 -9.87 -18.49
N SER A 996 -28.74 -10.87 -18.62
CA SER A 996 -28.59 -11.94 -17.63
C SER A 996 -27.14 -12.38 -17.63
N GLU A 997 -26.49 -12.36 -16.47
CA GLU A 997 -25.05 -12.62 -16.41
C GLU A 997 -24.69 -14.05 -16.83
N ASN A 998 -25.43 -15.05 -16.34
CA ASN A 998 -25.20 -16.46 -16.64
C ASN A 998 -26.52 -17.22 -16.88
N PRO A 999 -27.20 -16.98 -18.01
CA PRO A 999 -28.48 -17.62 -18.30
C PRO A 999 -28.30 -19.11 -18.63
N ASP A 1000 -29.27 -19.92 -18.20
CA ASP A 1000 -29.44 -21.27 -18.72
C ASP A 1000 -30.11 -21.28 -20.10
N ALA A 1001 -30.05 -22.41 -20.79
CA ALA A 1001 -30.59 -22.54 -22.15
C ALA A 1001 -32.11 -22.34 -22.24
N GLU A 1002 -32.86 -22.63 -21.17
CA GLU A 1002 -34.33 -22.45 -21.15
C GLU A 1002 -34.68 -20.97 -21.08
N PHE A 1003 -33.99 -20.21 -20.23
CA PHE A 1003 -34.10 -18.76 -20.15
C PHE A 1003 -33.80 -18.10 -21.50
N VAL A 1004 -32.72 -18.51 -22.18
CA VAL A 1004 -32.33 -17.97 -23.50
C VAL A 1004 -33.41 -18.24 -24.55
N LYS A 1005 -34.03 -19.42 -24.55
CA LYS A 1005 -35.13 -19.72 -25.49
C LYS A 1005 -36.37 -18.90 -25.18
N SER A 1006 -36.70 -18.73 -23.89
CA SER A 1006 -37.88 -17.98 -23.44
C SER A 1006 -37.78 -16.48 -23.75
N THR A 1007 -36.56 -15.94 -23.83
CA THR A 1007 -36.35 -14.52 -24.12
C THR A 1007 -36.74 -14.16 -25.54
N ASN A 1008 -36.75 -15.09 -26.50
CA ASN A 1008 -37.08 -14.83 -27.91
C ASN A 1008 -36.30 -13.63 -28.49
N ALA A 1009 -35.01 -13.54 -28.14
CA ALA A 1009 -34.11 -12.48 -28.60
C ALA A 1009 -33.77 -12.65 -30.08
N SER A 1010 -33.61 -11.54 -30.79
CA SER A 1010 -33.21 -11.55 -32.21
C SER A 1010 -31.77 -12.04 -32.40
N TYR A 1011 -30.91 -11.71 -31.44
CA TYR A 1011 -29.53 -12.15 -31.31
C TYR A 1011 -29.07 -11.94 -29.87
N ALA A 1012 -27.95 -12.56 -29.51
CA ALA A 1012 -27.29 -12.38 -28.22
C ALA A 1012 -25.86 -11.84 -28.36
N ILE A 1013 -25.41 -11.09 -27.36
CA ILE A 1013 -24.01 -10.67 -27.19
C ILE A 1013 -23.52 -11.24 -25.86
N VAL A 1014 -22.57 -12.16 -25.91
CA VAL A 1014 -21.99 -12.85 -24.75
C VAL A 1014 -20.60 -12.29 -24.49
N VAL A 1015 -20.38 -11.66 -23.34
CA VAL A 1015 -19.10 -11.04 -22.97
C VAL A 1015 -18.49 -11.80 -21.80
N VAL A 1016 -17.42 -12.54 -22.07
CA VAL A 1016 -16.75 -13.43 -21.11
C VAL A 1016 -15.23 -13.32 -21.24
N GLY A 1017 -14.46 -13.81 -20.27
CA GLY A 1017 -13.05 -13.49 -20.26
C GLY A 1017 -12.25 -13.92 -19.04
N GLU A 1018 -11.01 -13.43 -18.96
CA GLU A 1018 -10.16 -13.54 -17.78
C GLU A 1018 -10.50 -12.44 -16.76
N PRO A 1019 -10.55 -12.75 -15.45
CA PRO A 1019 -10.52 -11.72 -14.42
C PRO A 1019 -9.19 -10.93 -14.47
N PRO A 1020 -9.11 -9.75 -13.86
CA PRO A 1020 -7.88 -8.99 -13.74
C PRO A 1020 -6.75 -9.78 -13.06
N TYR A 1021 -5.53 -9.64 -13.57
CA TYR A 1021 -4.31 -10.19 -13.01
C TYR A 1021 -3.11 -9.33 -13.39
N THR A 1022 -2.00 -9.48 -12.66
CA THR A 1022 -0.74 -8.81 -12.96
C THR A 1022 0.43 -9.67 -12.50
N GLU A 1023 1.51 -9.66 -13.28
CA GLU A 1023 2.77 -10.35 -12.95
C GLU A 1023 2.54 -11.84 -12.64
N THR A 1024 3.12 -12.37 -11.57
CA THR A 1024 3.12 -13.79 -11.23
C THR A 1024 1.71 -14.35 -11.00
N ALA A 1025 0.75 -13.52 -10.53
CA ALA A 1025 -0.63 -13.95 -10.34
C ALA A 1025 -1.33 -14.29 -11.65
N GLY A 1026 -0.85 -13.72 -12.77
CA GLY A 1026 -1.35 -14.04 -14.10
C GLY A 1026 -0.66 -15.22 -14.78
N ASP A 1027 0.39 -15.79 -14.19
CA ASP A 1027 1.05 -16.95 -14.79
C ASP A 1027 0.07 -18.12 -14.81
N ASN A 1028 -0.25 -18.61 -16.01
CA ASN A 1028 -1.29 -19.61 -16.18
C ASN A 1028 -0.90 -20.63 -17.26
N LEU A 1029 -0.79 -21.90 -16.86
CA LEU A 1029 -0.42 -23.00 -17.74
C LEU A 1029 -1.59 -23.56 -18.55
N ASN A 1030 -2.84 -23.31 -18.15
CA ASN A 1030 -4.03 -23.88 -18.80
C ASN A 1030 -4.68 -22.93 -19.82
N LEU A 1031 -4.55 -21.61 -19.64
CA LEU A 1031 -5.10 -20.56 -20.52
C LEU A 1031 -6.58 -20.78 -20.91
N THR A 1032 -7.38 -21.34 -20.01
CA THR A 1032 -8.81 -21.55 -20.22
C THR A 1032 -9.63 -20.40 -19.64
N ILE A 1033 -10.75 -20.06 -20.28
CA ILE A 1033 -11.71 -19.08 -19.74
C ILE A 1033 -12.31 -19.66 -18.45
N PRO A 1034 -12.29 -18.93 -17.32
CA PRO A 1034 -12.93 -19.36 -16.08
C PRO A 1034 -14.45 -19.49 -16.20
N GLU A 1035 -15.06 -20.35 -15.37
CA GLU A 1035 -16.52 -20.38 -15.21
C GLU A 1035 -17.00 -19.31 -14.20
N PRO A 1036 -18.21 -18.73 -14.38
CA PRO A 1036 -19.08 -18.89 -15.53
C PRO A 1036 -18.50 -18.21 -16.78
N GLY A 1037 -18.46 -18.95 -17.89
CA GLY A 1037 -17.94 -18.45 -19.17
C GLY A 1037 -18.18 -19.47 -20.28
N PRO A 1038 -17.47 -20.61 -20.27
CA PRO A 1038 -17.77 -21.72 -21.18
C PRO A 1038 -19.22 -22.22 -21.14
N SER A 1039 -19.79 -22.35 -19.94
CA SER A 1039 -21.20 -22.72 -19.77
C SER A 1039 -22.14 -21.65 -20.36
N THR A 1040 -21.86 -20.36 -20.13
CA THR A 1040 -22.63 -19.24 -20.68
C THR A 1040 -22.58 -19.22 -22.22
N ILE A 1041 -21.39 -19.42 -22.81
CA ILE A 1041 -21.24 -19.54 -24.27
C ILE A 1041 -22.12 -20.68 -24.78
N SER A 1042 -22.01 -21.86 -24.17
CA SER A 1042 -22.73 -23.06 -24.61
C SER A 1042 -24.25 -22.90 -24.53
N ASN A 1043 -24.76 -22.34 -23.43
CA ASN A 1043 -26.18 -22.14 -23.21
C ASN A 1043 -26.79 -21.11 -24.16
N VAL A 1044 -26.09 -19.98 -24.36
CA VAL A 1044 -26.59 -18.87 -25.18
C VAL A 1044 -26.46 -19.20 -26.67
N CYS A 1045 -25.25 -19.51 -27.12
CA CYS A 1045 -24.97 -19.76 -28.54
C CYS A 1045 -25.62 -21.05 -29.06
N GLY A 1046 -25.91 -22.01 -28.19
CA GLY A 1046 -26.70 -23.19 -28.55
C GLY A 1046 -28.20 -22.92 -28.74
N SER A 1047 -28.69 -21.73 -28.37
CA SER A 1047 -30.11 -21.40 -28.33
C SER A 1047 -30.51 -20.22 -29.21
N VAL A 1048 -29.61 -19.26 -29.45
CA VAL A 1048 -29.85 -18.08 -30.28
C VAL A 1048 -28.54 -17.68 -30.97
N LYS A 1049 -28.63 -17.05 -32.16
CA LYS A 1049 -27.47 -16.50 -32.84
C LYS A 1049 -26.70 -15.57 -31.91
N CYS A 1050 -25.41 -15.82 -31.71
CA CYS A 1050 -24.62 -15.13 -30.71
C CYS A 1050 -23.34 -14.49 -31.26
N VAL A 1051 -22.98 -13.35 -30.69
CA VAL A 1051 -21.63 -12.80 -30.78
C VAL A 1051 -20.94 -13.03 -29.45
N VAL A 1052 -19.81 -13.74 -29.43
CA VAL A 1052 -18.96 -13.85 -28.24
C VAL A 1052 -17.86 -12.80 -28.30
N VAL A 1053 -17.80 -11.96 -27.28
CA VAL A 1053 -16.74 -10.96 -27.06
C VAL A 1053 -15.85 -11.46 -25.93
N ILE A 1054 -14.60 -11.79 -26.25
CA ILE A 1054 -13.60 -12.27 -25.29
C ILE A 1054 -12.81 -11.10 -24.74
N ILE A 1055 -12.88 -10.91 -23.43
CA ILE A 1055 -12.04 -9.99 -22.67
C ILE A 1055 -10.85 -10.77 -22.10
N SER A 1056 -9.64 -10.50 -22.56
CA SER A 1056 -8.47 -11.27 -22.14
C SER A 1056 -7.17 -10.50 -22.29
N GLY A 1057 -6.18 -10.82 -21.47
CA GLY A 1057 -4.83 -10.26 -21.63
C GLY A 1057 -4.01 -10.94 -22.73
N ARG A 1058 -4.55 -12.00 -23.35
CA ARG A 1058 -3.83 -12.95 -24.20
C ARG A 1058 -4.79 -13.89 -24.94
N PRO A 1059 -4.32 -14.64 -25.95
CA PRO A 1059 -5.07 -15.76 -26.52
C PRO A 1059 -5.42 -16.82 -25.48
N LEU A 1060 -6.63 -17.37 -25.57
CA LEU A 1060 -7.17 -18.40 -24.66
C LEU A 1060 -7.68 -19.61 -25.43
N VAL A 1061 -7.86 -20.74 -24.74
CA VAL A 1061 -8.53 -21.92 -25.29
C VAL A 1061 -9.96 -21.57 -25.69
N ILE A 1062 -10.25 -21.60 -26.99
CA ILE A 1062 -11.57 -21.28 -27.55
C ILE A 1062 -12.09 -22.32 -28.55
N GLU A 1063 -11.21 -23.16 -29.09
CA GLU A 1063 -11.54 -24.20 -30.08
C GLU A 1063 -12.76 -25.06 -29.70
N PRO A 1064 -12.94 -25.51 -28.44
CA PRO A 1064 -14.08 -26.36 -28.06
C PRO A 1064 -15.46 -25.69 -28.24
N TYR A 1065 -15.53 -24.36 -28.27
CA TYR A 1065 -16.78 -23.61 -28.37
C TYR A 1065 -16.98 -23.02 -29.77
N LEU A 1066 -15.97 -23.06 -30.63
CA LEU A 1066 -15.96 -22.31 -31.89
C LEU A 1066 -17.07 -22.73 -32.86
N SER A 1067 -17.53 -23.98 -32.79
CA SER A 1067 -18.61 -24.49 -33.63
C SER A 1067 -19.99 -23.91 -33.28
N SER A 1068 -20.25 -23.56 -32.02
CA SER A 1068 -21.52 -22.98 -31.60
C SER A 1068 -21.57 -21.46 -31.72
N ILE A 1069 -20.41 -20.79 -31.73
CA ILE A 1069 -20.32 -19.33 -31.78
C ILE A 1069 -20.54 -18.83 -33.21
N ASP A 1070 -21.54 -17.97 -33.48
CA ASP A 1070 -21.71 -17.40 -34.84
C ASP A 1070 -20.64 -16.37 -35.15
N ALA A 1071 -20.38 -15.42 -34.24
CA ALA A 1071 -19.31 -14.44 -34.38
C ALA A 1071 -18.45 -14.35 -33.12
N LEU A 1072 -17.13 -14.21 -33.30
CA LEU A 1072 -16.15 -14.20 -32.21
C LEU A 1072 -15.27 -12.96 -32.33
N VAL A 1073 -15.19 -12.17 -31.27
CA VAL A 1073 -14.38 -10.95 -31.18
C VAL A 1073 -13.38 -11.08 -30.04
N ALA A 1074 -12.10 -10.88 -30.32
CA ALA A 1074 -11.10 -10.66 -29.29
C ALA A 1074 -11.05 -9.16 -28.98
N ALA A 1075 -11.51 -8.79 -27.78
CA ALA A 1075 -11.56 -7.40 -27.32
C ALA A 1075 -10.38 -7.02 -26.43
N TRP A 1076 -9.54 -7.99 -26.07
CA TRP A 1076 -8.39 -7.80 -25.19
C TRP A 1076 -8.81 -7.26 -23.82
N LEU A 1077 -8.07 -6.29 -23.27
CA LEU A 1077 -8.46 -5.50 -22.11
C LEU A 1077 -8.70 -4.05 -22.60
N PRO A 1078 -9.93 -3.70 -23.03
CA PRO A 1078 -10.20 -2.45 -23.74
C PRO A 1078 -10.14 -1.18 -22.86
N GLY A 1079 -10.14 -1.29 -21.53
CA GLY A 1079 -10.09 -0.10 -20.66
C GLY A 1079 -11.46 0.53 -20.41
N SER A 1080 -11.51 1.83 -20.14
CA SER A 1080 -12.71 2.48 -19.57
C SER A 1080 -13.83 2.75 -20.57
N GLU A 1081 -13.54 2.72 -21.87
CA GLU A 1081 -14.43 3.24 -22.91
C GLU A 1081 -15.11 2.11 -23.71
N GLY A 1082 -15.96 1.32 -23.04
CA GLY A 1082 -16.67 0.17 -23.63
C GLY A 1082 -17.54 0.51 -24.86
N GLN A 1083 -17.80 1.79 -25.09
CA GLN A 1083 -18.45 2.32 -26.29
C GLN A 1083 -17.70 1.96 -27.58
N GLY A 1084 -16.37 1.83 -27.53
CA GLY A 1084 -15.61 1.40 -28.71
C GLY A 1084 -15.91 -0.05 -29.13
N VAL A 1085 -16.42 -0.88 -28.22
CA VAL A 1085 -16.93 -2.22 -28.55
C VAL A 1085 -18.25 -2.10 -29.32
N ALA A 1086 -19.19 -1.31 -28.80
CA ALA A 1086 -20.48 -1.09 -29.46
C ALA A 1086 -20.31 -0.44 -30.86
N ASP A 1087 -19.37 0.50 -31.01
CA ASP A 1087 -19.06 1.18 -32.27
C ASP A 1087 -18.91 0.22 -33.47
N VAL A 1088 -18.20 -0.90 -33.28
CA VAL A 1088 -17.95 -1.87 -34.34
C VAL A 1088 -18.94 -3.02 -34.35
N LEU A 1089 -19.52 -3.38 -33.19
CA LEU A 1089 -20.58 -4.38 -33.14
C LEU A 1089 -21.82 -3.95 -33.93
N PHE A 1090 -22.15 -2.67 -33.90
CA PHE A 1090 -23.33 -2.11 -34.58
C PHE A 1090 -22.99 -1.37 -35.89
N GLY A 1091 -21.73 -1.41 -36.32
CA GLY A 1091 -21.32 -0.91 -37.64
C GLY A 1091 -21.26 0.61 -37.77
N ASP A 1092 -21.12 1.37 -36.67
CA ASP A 1092 -20.74 2.79 -36.77
C ASP A 1092 -19.31 2.92 -37.36
N TYR A 1093 -18.48 1.92 -37.08
CA TYR A 1093 -17.16 1.73 -37.67
C TYR A 1093 -16.97 0.26 -38.09
N GLY A 1094 -16.03 0.04 -39.00
CA GLY A 1094 -15.59 -1.31 -39.38
C GLY A 1094 -14.57 -1.91 -38.43
N PHE A 1095 -14.53 -3.24 -38.30
CA PHE A 1095 -13.43 -3.94 -37.64
C PHE A 1095 -12.14 -3.80 -38.46
N THR A 1096 -11.05 -3.36 -37.81
CA THR A 1096 -9.73 -3.19 -38.47
C THR A 1096 -8.59 -3.91 -37.76
N GLY A 1097 -8.78 -4.33 -36.51
CA GLY A 1097 -7.73 -4.93 -35.70
C GLY A 1097 -7.19 -6.22 -36.30
N LYS A 1098 -5.89 -6.46 -36.11
CA LYS A 1098 -5.18 -7.67 -36.54
C LYS A 1098 -4.47 -8.29 -35.35
N LEU A 1099 -4.58 -9.61 -35.19
CA LEU A 1099 -3.93 -10.35 -34.11
C LEU A 1099 -2.44 -9.96 -34.00
N SER A 1100 -2.06 -9.35 -32.89
CA SER A 1100 -0.67 -9.03 -32.54
C SER A 1100 0.07 -10.24 -31.94
N ARG A 1101 -0.64 -11.36 -31.78
CA ARG A 1101 -0.17 -12.63 -31.25
C ARG A 1101 -0.80 -13.80 -31.98
N THR A 1102 -0.10 -14.90 -32.03
CA THR A 1102 -0.61 -16.18 -32.51
C THR A 1102 -1.68 -16.71 -31.56
N TRP A 1103 -2.82 -17.15 -32.09
CA TRP A 1103 -3.84 -17.86 -31.31
C TRP A 1103 -3.63 -19.37 -31.45
N PHE A 1104 -3.29 -20.05 -30.36
CA PHE A 1104 -3.02 -21.49 -30.35
C PHE A 1104 -4.31 -22.32 -30.42
N LYS A 1105 -4.21 -23.57 -30.87
CA LYS A 1105 -5.30 -24.57 -30.80
C LYS A 1105 -5.35 -25.18 -29.40
N THR A 1106 -4.21 -25.68 -28.92
CA THR A 1106 -4.04 -26.25 -27.58
C THR A 1106 -2.82 -25.65 -26.88
N VAL A 1107 -2.84 -25.62 -25.55
CA VAL A 1107 -1.72 -25.07 -24.76
C VAL A 1107 -0.43 -25.90 -24.87
N ASP A 1108 -0.54 -27.16 -25.30
CA ASP A 1108 0.62 -28.06 -25.50
C ASP A 1108 1.49 -27.63 -26.68
N GLN A 1109 0.96 -26.81 -27.59
CA GLN A 1109 1.74 -26.22 -28.69
C GLN A 1109 2.71 -25.15 -28.18
N LEU A 1110 2.54 -24.63 -26.95
CA LEU A 1110 3.29 -23.48 -26.47
C LEU A 1110 4.69 -23.84 -25.94
N PRO A 1111 5.72 -23.03 -26.24
CA PRO A 1111 5.66 -21.79 -27.02
C PRO A 1111 5.58 -22.03 -28.54
N MET A 1112 4.75 -21.24 -29.22
CA MET A 1112 4.59 -21.23 -30.67
C MET A 1112 4.31 -19.80 -31.14
N ASN A 1113 5.14 -19.30 -32.04
CA ASN A 1113 5.09 -17.92 -32.53
C ASN A 1113 5.30 -17.90 -34.05
N VAL A 1114 4.90 -16.80 -34.68
CA VAL A 1114 5.12 -16.61 -36.13
C VAL A 1114 6.60 -16.76 -36.50
N GLY A 1115 6.87 -17.59 -37.50
CA GLY A 1115 8.21 -17.92 -37.97
C GLY A 1115 8.82 -19.21 -37.41
N ASP A 1116 8.20 -19.85 -36.42
CA ASP A 1116 8.64 -21.15 -35.90
C ASP A 1116 8.39 -22.28 -36.93
N GLU A 1117 9.21 -23.32 -36.95
CA GLU A 1117 9.05 -24.45 -37.89
C GLU A 1117 7.77 -25.26 -37.63
N HIS A 1118 7.35 -25.37 -36.36
CA HIS A 1118 6.14 -26.08 -35.91
C HIS A 1118 4.90 -25.18 -35.82
N TYR A 1119 4.83 -24.13 -36.64
CA TYR A 1119 3.75 -23.14 -36.59
C TYR A 1119 2.41 -23.67 -37.11
N ASP A 1120 1.53 -24.09 -36.20
CA ASP A 1120 0.18 -24.60 -36.48
C ASP A 1120 -0.91 -23.92 -35.63
N PRO A 1121 -1.22 -22.64 -35.90
CA PRO A 1121 -2.13 -21.87 -35.08
C PRO A 1121 -3.62 -22.16 -35.37
N LEU A 1122 -4.50 -21.86 -34.41
CA LEU A 1122 -5.94 -21.79 -34.64
C LEU A 1122 -6.27 -20.54 -35.47
N PHE A 1123 -5.74 -19.39 -35.06
CA PHE A 1123 -5.75 -18.15 -35.84
C PHE A 1123 -4.31 -17.64 -35.97
N PRO A 1124 -3.78 -17.50 -37.19
CA PRO A 1124 -2.41 -17.08 -37.39
C PRO A 1124 -2.20 -15.63 -36.96
N PHE A 1125 -0.96 -15.29 -36.62
CA PHE A 1125 -0.54 -13.92 -36.40
C PHE A 1125 -0.95 -13.02 -37.58
N GLY A 1126 -1.43 -11.82 -37.28
CA GLY A 1126 -1.94 -10.89 -38.30
C GLY A 1126 -3.35 -11.21 -38.81
N PHE A 1127 -3.98 -12.30 -38.36
CA PHE A 1127 -5.38 -12.60 -38.70
C PHE A 1127 -6.35 -11.57 -38.11
N GLY A 1128 -7.48 -11.36 -38.78
CA GLY A 1128 -8.55 -10.49 -38.33
C GLY A 1128 -9.47 -10.16 -39.50
N LEU A 1129 -10.73 -10.58 -39.42
CA LEU A 1129 -11.76 -10.25 -40.39
C LEU A 1129 -12.10 -8.75 -40.29
N THR A 1130 -12.67 -8.21 -41.36
CA THR A 1130 -13.07 -6.80 -41.44
C THR A 1130 -14.57 -6.69 -41.70
N THR A 1131 -15.14 -5.55 -41.33
CA THR A 1131 -16.53 -5.16 -41.70
C THR A 1131 -16.51 -3.75 -42.27
N GLU A 1132 -17.51 -3.41 -43.06
CA GLU A 1132 -17.72 -2.05 -43.54
C GLU A 1132 -18.70 -1.30 -42.62
N PRO A 1133 -18.51 0.02 -42.41
CA PRO A 1133 -19.50 0.83 -41.69
C PRO A 1133 -20.87 0.82 -42.38
N VAL A 1134 -21.94 0.82 -41.60
CA VAL A 1134 -23.31 0.93 -42.10
C VAL A 1134 -23.60 2.40 -42.39
N VAL A 1135 -23.69 2.76 -43.67
CA VAL A 1135 -24.07 4.12 -44.09
C VAL A 1135 -25.54 4.35 -43.73
N VAL A 1136 -25.78 5.15 -42.69
CA VAL A 1136 -27.12 5.69 -42.43
C VAL A 1136 -27.40 6.76 -43.48
N VAL A 1137 -28.08 6.40 -44.56
CA VAL A 1137 -28.65 7.39 -45.47
C VAL A 1137 -29.73 8.12 -44.68
N ALA A 1138 -29.42 9.33 -44.22
CA ALA A 1138 -30.38 10.21 -43.56
C ALA A 1138 -31.61 10.35 -44.48
N ARG A 1139 -32.76 9.89 -44.00
CA ARG A 1139 -34.07 10.19 -44.61
C ARG A 1139 -34.69 11.38 -43.91
#